data_AF-A0A8J5QGX9-F1
#
_entry.id   AF-A0A8J5QGX9-F1
#
_cell.length_a   1.000
_cell.length_b   1.000
_cell.length_c   1.000
_cell.angle_alpha   90.00
_cell.angle_beta   90.00
_cell.angle_gamma   90.00
#
_symmetry.space_group_name_H-M   'P 1'
#
loop_
_entity.id
_entity.type
_entity.pdbx_description
1 polymer ?
#
loop_
_entity_poly.entity_id
_entity_poly.type
_entity_poly.pdbx_seq_one_letter_code
_entity_poly.pdbx_strand_id
1 'polypeptide(L)'
;MISIKDTISRIGRTLKHVESFKKGQQPTSSSISKVSRNSLTDPAGREAKVTFEEDKNFKPEDLAKFKPVYTSFQQKIFSDFLRPLNIANLKSHSVRTEKYESATATKNWLKNKSQSPRDRLDVYIRDRYLYGKMLKFLIEITPSNLKNVDYKNTYYLEYILNQQEQPTNIKDGAAIQFGEIPPLPSPLTEESFRQWIYKLTHNTYHYKNSSSLSSGIIPSILLYTHKITNEEFKPYRSADTYNYLINYFGFLKHQSLFAKELVLVLREDGHSLNIDTINTLLKVCKVQTQIRAVSNPFARILNFLQIADRSHIDINLETYSRIYDCIQNVHLKEEFLRTMQENGVPIPKGMTVRILDDFMKTTEDTNELIYFIEHDLGHANWKQDFRMVSKVIYHKWLHITNESDCKGVDLNQDEYNLKSLLEGLYRNQKIEHKSYIMLQFYVNFVEEYPDCDMAKIPYIYKLLVNQLLKEVKNIPQLSFLTRCLFSEATSKLGLSIDFVKYSNNKTTLPENYRVLQRIMGWDVVQLEAKIEYLRQFQDLKRLWEPLTIEEREKWNEIKYHIGHDYLTLKPTESKIQAIFSTESNTAGIPEDELSRILKHRGSRMTSNRNRDRVFKAYEGIDEHTKRVMIERGIIKSGKLEV
;
A
#
# COMPACT_ATOMS: atom_id res chain seq x y z
N MET A 1 1.71 -20.42 -32.23
CA MET A 1 1.32 -19.82 -30.94
C MET A 1 2.55 -19.12 -30.40
N ILE A 2 2.59 -17.79 -30.44
CA ILE A 2 3.75 -16.99 -30.04
C ILE A 2 3.47 -16.59 -28.58
N SER A 3 4.31 -17.06 -27.66
CA SER A 3 4.20 -16.74 -26.23
C SER A 3 4.59 -15.28 -26.01
N ILE A 4 4.05 -14.62 -24.98
CA ILE A 4 4.55 -13.31 -24.52
C ILE A 4 6.06 -13.32 -24.32
N LYS A 5 6.62 -14.49 -23.99
CA LYS A 5 8.06 -14.79 -24.00
C LYS A 5 8.73 -14.41 -25.33
N ASP A 6 8.20 -14.85 -26.46
CA ASP A 6 8.77 -14.56 -27.79
C ASP A 6 8.60 -13.10 -28.22
N THR A 7 7.48 -12.46 -27.86
CA THR A 7 7.22 -11.06 -28.22
C THR A 7 8.05 -10.12 -27.34
N ILE A 8 8.09 -10.34 -26.02
CA ILE A 8 8.93 -9.54 -25.12
C ILE A 8 10.43 -9.80 -25.39
N SER A 9 10.84 -11.04 -25.69
CA SER A 9 12.22 -11.30 -26.15
C SER A 9 12.55 -10.60 -27.48
N ARG A 10 11.59 -10.42 -28.40
CA ARG A 10 11.80 -9.63 -29.63
C ARG A 10 11.91 -8.13 -29.37
N ILE A 11 11.07 -7.59 -28.48
CA ILE A 11 11.16 -6.19 -28.03
C ILE A 11 12.52 -5.95 -27.41
N GLY A 12 12.99 -6.92 -26.62
CA GLY A 12 14.27 -6.84 -25.98
C GLY A 12 15.50 -6.86 -26.91
N ARG A 13 15.46 -7.65 -27.98
CA ARG A 13 16.53 -7.60 -29.02
C ARG A 13 16.74 -6.21 -29.63
N THR A 14 15.80 -5.28 -29.45
CA THR A 14 15.82 -3.90 -29.96
C THR A 14 16.36 -2.90 -28.92
N LEU A 15 16.40 -3.28 -27.64
CA LEU A 15 16.85 -2.45 -26.50
C LEU A 15 18.36 -2.58 -26.19
N LYS A 16 19.11 -3.33 -27.02
CA LYS A 16 20.53 -3.71 -26.81
C LYS A 16 21.57 -2.57 -26.82
N HIS A 17 21.18 -1.31 -26.68
CA HIS A 17 22.10 -0.19 -26.80
C HIS A 17 21.88 0.91 -25.74
N VAL A 18 21.83 0.56 -24.44
CA VAL A 18 21.81 1.59 -23.38
C VAL A 18 22.77 1.22 -22.23
N GLU A 19 23.78 2.09 -22.10
CA GLU A 19 24.59 2.43 -20.91
C GLU A 19 25.66 1.47 -20.34
N SER A 20 26.90 1.95 -20.47
CA SER A 20 27.98 1.72 -19.52
C SER A 20 28.48 3.07 -18.99
N PHE A 21 28.67 3.13 -17.67
CA PHE A 21 29.34 4.16 -16.85
C PHE A 21 28.60 5.44 -16.41
N LYS A 22 28.41 5.55 -15.07
CA LYS A 22 29.03 6.60 -14.22
C LYS A 22 29.00 6.23 -12.72
N LYS A 23 30.18 6.25 -12.09
CA LYS A 23 30.41 6.25 -10.64
C LYS A 23 30.53 7.70 -10.14
N GLY A 24 30.09 8.00 -8.92
CA GLY A 24 30.60 9.16 -8.17
C GLY A 24 29.69 9.79 -7.11
N GLN A 25 30.00 9.48 -5.84
CA GLN A 25 29.93 10.30 -4.62
C GLN A 25 28.58 10.71 -4.00
N GLN A 26 28.31 10.15 -2.82
CA GLN A 26 27.31 10.59 -1.85
C GLN A 26 27.91 11.61 -0.86
N PRO A 27 27.18 12.68 -0.49
CA PRO A 27 27.45 13.44 0.72
C PRO A 27 26.62 12.92 1.90
N THR A 28 27.31 12.72 3.02
CA THR A 28 26.79 12.50 4.37
C THR A 28 26.23 13.78 4.96
N SER A 29 25.04 13.72 5.58
CA SER A 29 24.70 14.65 6.67
C SER A 29 23.64 14.06 7.60
N SER A 30 24.08 13.74 8.80
CA SER A 30 23.29 13.43 9.98
C SER A 30 23.08 14.70 10.82
N SER A 31 21.88 14.88 11.38
CA SER A 31 21.70 15.58 12.66
C SER A 31 20.23 15.48 13.10
N ILE A 32 19.95 14.66 14.11
CA ILE A 32 18.73 14.75 14.92
C ILE A 32 19.18 15.01 16.37
N SER A 33 18.71 16.12 16.92
CA SER A 33 19.02 16.65 18.23
C SER A 33 18.34 15.85 19.35
N LYS A 34 19.09 15.64 20.44
CA LYS A 34 18.65 15.07 21.71
C LYS A 34 18.01 16.15 22.59
N VAL A 35 16.88 15.86 23.22
CA VAL A 35 16.43 16.53 24.45
C VAL A 35 16.02 15.45 25.47
N SER A 36 16.30 15.73 26.73
CA SER A 36 16.50 14.81 27.84
C SER A 36 15.36 14.88 28.88
N ARG A 37 15.08 13.73 29.52
CA ARG A 37 14.50 13.46 30.88
C ARG A 37 13.01 13.84 31.11
N ASN A 38 12.14 13.08 31.80
CA ASN A 38 12.23 11.93 32.73
C ASN A 38 10.87 11.21 32.85
N SER A 39 10.92 9.89 33.15
CA SER A 39 9.94 9.00 33.85
C SER A 39 9.15 7.88 33.10
N LEU A 40 9.48 6.63 33.51
CA LEU A 40 8.78 5.33 33.35
C LEU A 40 9.06 4.56 32.04
N THR A 41 10.11 3.74 32.10
CA THR A 41 10.77 3.07 30.99
C THR A 41 10.35 1.61 30.74
N ASP A 42 9.95 1.33 29.50
CA ASP A 42 10.03 0.03 28.80
C ASP A 42 11.49 -0.19 28.27
N PRO A 43 11.92 -1.34 27.70
CA PRO A 43 13.32 -1.62 27.31
C PRO A 43 13.93 -0.67 26.27
N ALA A 44 13.10 0.11 25.59
CA ALA A 44 13.52 1.17 24.66
C ALA A 44 13.52 2.57 25.31
N GLY A 45 13.27 2.68 26.62
CA GLY A 45 13.23 3.95 27.36
C GLY A 45 12.09 4.89 26.97
N ARG A 46 11.02 4.40 26.32
CA ARG A 46 9.88 5.21 25.88
C ARG A 46 8.75 5.19 26.91
N GLU A 47 8.25 6.37 27.26
CA GLU A 47 7.16 6.56 28.23
C GLU A 47 5.80 6.43 27.52
N ALA A 48 4.84 5.74 28.14
CA ALA A 48 3.49 5.62 27.59
C ALA A 48 2.71 6.93 27.85
N LYS A 49 2.19 7.58 26.80
CA LYS A 49 1.34 8.76 26.98
C LYS A 49 -0.09 8.32 27.31
N VAL A 50 -0.57 8.68 28.50
CA VAL A 50 -1.96 8.47 28.92
C VAL A 50 -2.77 9.71 28.58
N THR A 51 -3.77 9.56 27.71
CA THR A 51 -4.74 10.64 27.43
C THR A 51 -6.02 10.38 28.22
N PHE A 52 -6.55 11.41 28.88
CA PHE A 52 -7.82 11.33 29.60
C PHE A 52 -8.94 11.92 28.75
N GLU A 53 -10.02 11.16 28.55
CA GLU A 53 -11.19 11.61 27.81
C GLU A 53 -12.49 11.35 28.60
N GLU A 54 -13.45 12.28 28.49
CA GLU A 54 -14.80 12.06 29.00
C GLU A 54 -15.51 10.96 28.20
N ASP A 55 -16.17 10.04 28.90
CA ASP A 55 -16.87 8.94 28.26
C ASP A 55 -18.16 9.43 27.57
N LYS A 56 -18.05 9.84 26.30
CA LYS A 56 -19.21 10.22 25.46
C LYS A 56 -19.92 8.96 24.92
N ASN A 57 -20.43 8.11 25.81
CA ASN A 57 -21.07 6.86 25.45
C ASN A 57 -22.59 6.98 25.28
N PHE A 58 -23.08 6.94 24.03
CA PHE A 58 -24.49 6.61 23.76
C PHE A 58 -24.74 5.12 24.03
N LYS A 59 -25.85 4.76 24.68
CA LYS A 59 -26.30 3.36 24.77
C LYS A 59 -26.56 2.81 23.35
N PRO A 60 -26.36 1.51 23.08
CA PRO A 60 -26.59 0.93 21.75
C PRO A 60 -28.00 1.20 21.18
N GLU A 61 -29.00 1.23 22.04
CA GLU A 61 -30.41 1.53 21.71
C GLU A 61 -30.60 2.99 21.26
N ASP A 62 -29.88 3.93 21.89
CA ASP A 62 -29.90 5.34 21.50
C ASP A 62 -29.14 5.60 20.21
N LEU A 63 -28.08 4.82 19.95
CA LEU A 63 -27.34 4.89 18.69
C LEU A 63 -28.21 4.48 17.50
N ALA A 64 -29.10 3.50 17.67
CA ALA A 64 -30.01 3.06 16.60
C ALA A 64 -30.96 4.17 16.13
N LYS A 65 -31.34 5.11 17.01
CA LYS A 65 -32.16 6.29 16.66
C LYS A 65 -31.46 7.21 15.65
N PHE A 66 -30.13 7.25 15.68
CA PHE A 66 -29.31 8.05 14.76
C PHE A 66 -28.88 7.29 13.50
N LYS A 67 -29.49 6.13 13.21
CA LYS A 67 -29.21 5.35 11.99
C LYS A 67 -29.24 6.17 10.71
N PRO A 68 -30.21 7.08 10.48
CA PRO A 68 -30.21 7.92 9.29
C PRO A 68 -28.96 8.80 9.18
N VAL A 69 -28.38 9.24 10.30
CA VAL A 69 -27.21 10.14 10.34
C VAL A 69 -25.95 9.42 9.86
N TYR A 70 -25.64 8.25 10.42
CA TYR A 70 -24.42 7.50 10.08
C TYR A 70 -24.55 6.58 8.86
N THR A 71 -25.77 6.35 8.36
CA THR A 71 -25.99 5.60 7.10
C THR A 71 -25.54 6.45 5.92
N SER A 72 -24.76 5.84 5.01
CA SER A 72 -24.15 6.52 3.86
C SER A 72 -23.33 7.77 4.23
N PHE A 73 -22.80 7.84 5.45
CA PHE A 73 -22.07 8.99 5.99
C PHE A 73 -20.96 9.52 5.05
N GLN A 74 -20.20 8.63 4.43
CA GLN A 74 -19.14 9.01 3.48
C GLN A 74 -19.70 9.70 2.22
N GLN A 75 -20.81 9.19 1.67
CA GLN A 75 -21.47 9.82 0.53
C GLN A 75 -22.00 11.21 0.91
N LYS A 76 -22.53 11.36 2.13
CA LYS A 76 -22.98 12.66 2.64
C LYS A 76 -21.83 13.65 2.76
N ILE A 77 -20.68 13.24 3.32
CA ILE A 77 -19.49 14.08 3.39
C ILE A 77 -19.07 14.57 1.99
N PHE A 78 -18.99 13.66 1.00
CA PHE A 78 -18.62 14.05 -0.36
C PHE A 78 -19.67 14.95 -1.01
N SER A 79 -20.95 14.67 -0.80
CA SER A 79 -22.05 15.52 -1.26
C SER A 79 -21.98 16.92 -0.62
N ASP A 80 -21.71 17.01 0.69
CA ASP A 80 -21.54 18.28 1.40
C ASP A 80 -20.35 19.08 0.87
N PHE A 81 -19.24 18.39 0.55
CA PHE A 81 -18.05 18.99 -0.04
C PHE A 81 -18.31 19.51 -1.47
N LEU A 82 -19.09 18.78 -2.29
CA LEU A 82 -19.38 19.14 -3.68
C LEU A 82 -20.56 20.12 -3.84
N ARG A 83 -21.39 20.30 -2.80
CA ARG A 83 -22.56 21.20 -2.81
C ARG A 83 -22.26 22.59 -3.39
N PRO A 84 -21.13 23.25 -3.09
CA PRO A 84 -20.81 24.57 -3.63
C PRO A 84 -20.69 24.63 -5.17
N LEU A 85 -20.45 23.50 -5.85
CA LEU A 85 -20.39 23.47 -7.32
C LEU A 85 -21.73 23.78 -7.99
N ASN A 86 -22.84 23.63 -7.26
CA ASN A 86 -24.20 23.85 -7.77
C ASN A 86 -24.55 23.04 -9.05
N ILE A 87 -23.96 21.85 -9.21
CA ILE A 87 -24.25 20.94 -10.33
C ILE A 87 -25.26 19.89 -9.87
N ALA A 88 -26.53 20.07 -10.23
CA ALA A 88 -27.64 19.22 -9.77
C ALA A 88 -27.49 17.72 -10.13
N ASN A 89 -26.78 17.39 -11.22
CA ASN A 89 -26.68 16.04 -11.77
C ASN A 89 -25.41 15.27 -11.35
N LEU A 90 -24.69 15.69 -10.31
CA LEU A 90 -23.53 14.92 -9.83
C LEU A 90 -23.98 13.58 -9.24
N LYS A 91 -23.22 12.54 -9.56
CA LYS A 91 -23.53 11.17 -9.11
C LYS A 91 -23.38 11.01 -7.61
N SER A 92 -22.62 11.87 -6.94
CA SER A 92 -22.54 11.92 -5.49
C SER A 92 -23.79 12.52 -4.82
N HIS A 93 -24.52 13.41 -5.50
CA HIS A 93 -25.77 14.01 -5.02
C HIS A 93 -26.99 13.12 -5.26
N SER A 94 -26.98 12.28 -6.30
CA SER A 94 -28.10 11.38 -6.56
C SER A 94 -28.14 10.23 -5.53
N VAL A 95 -29.27 10.13 -4.83
CA VAL A 95 -29.65 8.86 -4.17
C VAL A 95 -29.74 7.86 -5.29
N ARG A 96 -28.81 6.88 -5.35
CA ARG A 96 -28.70 5.90 -6.45
C ARG A 96 -30.07 5.29 -6.78
N THR A 97 -30.74 5.85 -7.78
CA THR A 97 -32.05 5.40 -8.27
C THR A 97 -31.89 4.19 -9.17
N GLU A 98 -30.77 4.09 -9.90
CA GLU A 98 -30.41 2.92 -10.68
C GLU A 98 -29.73 1.86 -9.80
N LYS A 99 -30.34 0.66 -9.73
CA LYS A 99 -29.75 -0.49 -9.05
C LYS A 99 -28.44 -0.87 -9.76
N TYR A 100 -27.33 -0.82 -9.03
CA TYR A 100 -26.05 -1.33 -9.51
C TYR A 100 -26.21 -2.79 -9.98
N GLU A 101 -25.88 -3.07 -11.24
CA GLU A 101 -25.94 -4.40 -11.83
C GLU A 101 -24.85 -5.33 -11.28
N SER A 102 -25.04 -5.77 -10.04
CA SER A 102 -24.07 -6.61 -9.32
C SER A 102 -23.79 -7.92 -10.04
N ALA A 103 -24.80 -8.53 -10.66
CA ALA A 103 -24.66 -9.79 -11.39
C ALA A 103 -23.75 -9.64 -12.61
N THR A 104 -24.00 -8.66 -13.49
CA THR A 104 -23.18 -8.35 -14.66
C THR A 104 -21.74 -8.03 -14.24
N ALA A 105 -21.57 -7.16 -13.24
CA ALA A 105 -20.26 -6.75 -12.76
C ALA A 105 -19.47 -7.92 -12.15
N THR A 106 -20.14 -8.84 -11.45
CA THR A 106 -19.51 -10.05 -10.89
C THR A 106 -19.11 -11.02 -12.00
N LYS A 107 -19.98 -11.24 -12.99
CA LYS A 107 -19.69 -12.10 -14.15
C LYS A 107 -18.49 -11.58 -14.95
N ASN A 108 -18.46 -10.27 -15.23
CA ASN A 108 -17.32 -9.63 -15.92
C ASN A 108 -16.03 -9.78 -15.11
N TRP A 109 -16.09 -9.55 -13.81
CA TRP A 109 -14.93 -9.67 -12.92
C TRP A 109 -14.38 -11.10 -12.89
N LEU A 110 -15.25 -12.11 -12.77
CA LEU A 110 -14.85 -13.52 -12.80
C LEU A 110 -14.21 -13.90 -14.14
N LYS A 111 -14.83 -13.50 -15.27
CA LYS A 111 -14.26 -13.74 -16.61
C LYS A 111 -12.89 -13.08 -16.78
N ASN A 112 -12.73 -11.83 -16.33
CA ASN A 112 -11.46 -11.10 -16.44
C ASN A 112 -10.36 -11.67 -15.52
N LYS A 113 -10.71 -12.41 -14.46
CA LYS A 113 -9.77 -13.08 -13.56
C LYS A 113 -9.53 -14.56 -13.91
N SER A 114 -10.31 -15.11 -14.83
CA SER A 114 -10.23 -16.50 -15.25
C SER A 114 -8.89 -16.80 -15.94
N GLN A 115 -8.31 -17.96 -15.59
CA GLN A 115 -7.12 -18.49 -16.27
C GLN A 115 -7.51 -19.36 -17.49
N SER A 116 -8.80 -19.63 -17.67
CA SER A 116 -9.29 -20.45 -18.79
C SER A 116 -8.98 -19.80 -20.14
N PRO A 117 -8.39 -20.53 -21.09
CA PRO A 117 -8.12 -20.02 -22.44
C PRO A 117 -9.36 -19.46 -23.14
N ARG A 118 -10.53 -20.09 -22.95
CA ARG A 118 -11.80 -19.67 -23.55
C ARG A 118 -12.25 -18.31 -23.02
N ASP A 119 -12.26 -18.13 -21.71
CA ASP A 119 -12.64 -16.85 -21.10
C ASP A 119 -11.68 -15.73 -21.49
N ARG A 120 -10.38 -16.03 -21.58
CA ARG A 120 -9.37 -15.06 -22.04
C ARG A 120 -9.61 -14.63 -23.48
N LEU A 121 -9.98 -15.57 -24.37
CA LEU A 121 -10.31 -15.29 -25.76
C LEU A 121 -11.61 -14.46 -25.88
N ASP A 122 -12.66 -14.83 -25.14
CA ASP A 122 -13.92 -14.07 -25.08
C ASP A 122 -13.67 -12.60 -24.66
N VAL A 123 -12.87 -12.41 -23.60
CA VAL A 123 -12.49 -11.08 -23.11
C VAL A 123 -11.70 -10.30 -24.17
N TYR A 124 -10.75 -10.96 -24.83
CA TYR A 124 -9.99 -10.36 -25.94
C TYR A 124 -10.92 -9.89 -27.06
N ILE A 125 -11.79 -10.76 -27.58
CA ILE A 125 -12.70 -10.43 -28.69
C ILE A 125 -13.60 -9.26 -28.33
N ARG A 126 -14.18 -9.28 -27.12
CA ARG A 126 -15.05 -8.21 -26.61
C ARG A 126 -14.33 -6.86 -26.53
N ASP A 127 -13.10 -6.86 -26.04
CA ASP A 127 -12.39 -5.62 -25.73
C ASP A 127 -11.58 -5.08 -26.91
N ARG A 128 -11.27 -5.93 -27.91
CA ARG A 128 -10.40 -5.62 -29.07
C ARG A 128 -10.80 -4.36 -29.84
N TYR A 129 -12.09 -4.16 -30.11
CA TYR A 129 -12.54 -3.01 -30.90
C TYR A 129 -12.25 -1.68 -30.18
N LEU A 130 -12.66 -1.56 -28.92
CA LEU A 130 -12.42 -0.36 -28.12
C LEU A 130 -10.94 -0.16 -27.82
N TYR A 131 -10.21 -1.25 -27.60
CA TYR A 131 -8.77 -1.24 -27.44
C TYR A 131 -8.05 -0.68 -28.68
N GLY A 132 -8.38 -1.18 -29.88
CA GLY A 132 -7.78 -0.71 -31.13
C GLY A 132 -8.09 0.76 -31.40
N LYS A 133 -9.32 1.21 -31.12
CA LYS A 133 -9.70 2.63 -31.21
C LYS A 133 -8.87 3.50 -30.26
N MET A 134 -8.71 3.04 -29.01
CA MET A 134 -7.91 3.74 -27.99
C MET A 134 -6.43 3.81 -28.37
N LEU A 135 -5.85 2.70 -28.82
CA LEU A 135 -4.44 2.64 -29.20
C LEU A 135 -4.13 3.52 -30.41
N LYS A 136 -5.00 3.49 -31.45
CA LYS A 136 -4.85 4.37 -32.61
C LYS A 136 -4.88 5.84 -32.20
N PHE A 137 -5.85 6.23 -31.37
CA PHE A 137 -5.98 7.60 -30.88
C PHE A 137 -4.78 8.01 -30.00
N LEU A 138 -4.26 7.12 -29.16
CA LEU A 138 -3.06 7.36 -28.37
C LEU A 138 -1.86 7.69 -29.26
N ILE A 139 -1.62 6.90 -30.30
CA ILE A 139 -0.55 7.17 -31.27
C ILE A 139 -0.80 8.49 -31.98
N GLU A 140 -2.02 8.78 -32.42
CA GLU A 140 -2.37 10.03 -33.10
C GLU A 140 -1.94 11.27 -32.30
N ILE A 141 -2.37 11.35 -31.03
CA ILE A 141 -2.10 12.49 -30.15
C ILE A 141 -0.69 12.50 -29.52
N THR A 142 0.13 11.48 -29.79
CA THR A 142 1.48 11.43 -29.21
C THR A 142 2.37 12.52 -29.83
N PRO A 143 3.07 13.32 -29.01
CA PRO A 143 3.96 14.37 -29.49
C PRO A 143 5.05 13.85 -30.44
N SER A 144 5.41 14.63 -31.46
CA SER A 144 6.39 14.23 -32.47
C SER A 144 7.78 13.95 -31.91
N ASN A 145 8.17 14.61 -30.81
CA ASN A 145 9.44 14.37 -30.12
C ASN A 145 9.50 12.99 -29.41
N LEU A 146 8.36 12.32 -29.24
CA LEU A 146 8.26 10.97 -28.67
C LEU A 146 7.99 9.89 -29.74
N LYS A 147 7.91 10.27 -31.03
CA LYS A 147 7.66 9.37 -32.17
C LYS A 147 8.92 9.17 -32.99
N ASN A 148 8.99 8.04 -33.68
CA ASN A 148 10.05 7.71 -34.65
C ASN A 148 11.46 7.87 -34.07
N VAL A 149 11.63 7.63 -32.77
CA VAL A 149 12.93 7.69 -32.10
C VAL A 149 13.78 6.53 -32.60
N ASP A 150 14.99 6.85 -33.06
CA ASP A 150 15.95 5.84 -33.46
C ASP A 150 16.55 5.16 -32.22
N TYR A 151 16.14 3.92 -31.97
CA TYR A 151 16.67 3.08 -30.89
C TYR A 151 18.17 2.80 -31.01
N LYS A 152 18.78 3.01 -32.19
CA LYS A 152 20.23 2.89 -32.37
C LYS A 152 20.98 4.12 -31.86
N ASN A 153 20.32 5.28 -31.78
CA ASN A 153 20.90 6.50 -31.24
C ASN A 153 20.70 6.56 -29.72
N THR A 154 21.62 5.92 -29.02
CA THR A 154 21.60 5.69 -27.57
C THR A 154 21.54 6.99 -26.76
N TYR A 155 22.33 7.98 -27.15
CA TYR A 155 22.40 9.29 -26.49
C TYR A 155 21.08 10.05 -26.60
N TYR A 156 20.46 10.03 -27.78
CA TYR A 156 19.18 10.70 -28.00
C TYR A 156 18.03 9.98 -27.27
N LEU A 157 18.05 8.65 -27.24
CA LEU A 157 17.09 7.84 -26.48
C LEU A 157 17.19 8.14 -24.98
N GLU A 158 18.40 8.12 -24.42
CA GLU A 158 18.65 8.44 -23.01
C GLU A 158 18.25 9.89 -22.69
N TYR A 159 18.54 10.84 -23.58
CA TYR A 159 18.11 12.22 -23.43
C TYR A 159 16.57 12.34 -23.34
N ILE A 160 15.82 11.67 -24.23
CA ILE A 160 14.35 11.66 -24.17
C ILE A 160 13.89 11.00 -22.87
N LEU A 161 14.44 9.84 -22.51
CA LEU A 161 14.06 9.12 -21.29
C LEU A 161 14.31 9.98 -20.05
N ASN A 162 15.46 10.65 -19.95
CA ASN A 162 15.80 11.53 -18.83
C ASN A 162 14.96 12.81 -18.81
N GLN A 163 14.55 13.35 -19.96
CA GLN A 163 13.59 14.47 -20.00
C GLN A 163 12.19 14.07 -19.54
N GLN A 164 11.78 12.85 -19.85
CA GLN A 164 10.44 12.32 -19.56
C GLN A 164 10.34 11.71 -18.16
N GLU A 165 11.47 11.30 -17.56
CA GLU A 165 11.61 11.09 -16.13
C GLU A 165 11.45 12.43 -15.44
N GLN A 166 10.21 12.81 -15.11
CA GLN A 166 9.98 13.99 -14.29
C GLN A 166 10.84 13.87 -13.02
N PRO A 167 11.72 14.85 -12.72
CA PRO A 167 12.26 14.98 -11.39
C PRO A 167 11.09 15.38 -10.53
N THR A 168 10.37 14.41 -9.95
CA THR A 168 9.56 14.72 -8.78
C THR A 168 10.56 15.20 -7.75
N ASN A 169 10.70 16.52 -7.61
CA ASN A 169 11.61 17.18 -6.66
C ASN A 169 11.37 16.71 -5.20
N ILE A 170 10.26 16.01 -4.98
CA ILE A 170 9.95 15.29 -3.76
C ILE A 170 10.49 13.86 -3.88
N LYS A 171 11.76 13.69 -3.50
CA LYS A 171 12.51 12.42 -3.55
C LYS A 171 12.05 11.36 -2.55
N ASP A 172 11.08 11.68 -1.69
CA ASP A 172 10.58 10.76 -0.68
C ASP A 172 9.47 9.89 -1.27
N GLY A 173 9.82 8.65 -1.62
CA GLY A 173 8.84 7.64 -1.98
C GLY A 173 7.80 7.44 -0.87
N ALA A 174 6.65 6.85 -1.24
CA ALA A 174 5.57 6.57 -0.30
C ALA A 174 6.07 5.81 0.94
N ALA A 175 6.16 6.52 2.07
CA ALA A 175 6.70 5.98 3.31
C ALA A 175 5.57 5.55 4.25
N ILE A 176 5.85 4.53 5.06
CA ILE A 176 4.96 4.11 6.14
C ILE A 176 5.40 4.85 7.40
N GLN A 177 4.46 5.55 8.02
CA GLN A 177 4.72 6.41 9.17
C GLN A 177 3.96 5.88 10.39
N PHE A 178 4.69 5.72 11.49
CA PHE A 178 4.16 5.21 12.77
C PHE A 178 3.96 6.30 13.83
N GLY A 179 4.44 7.51 13.55
CA GLY A 179 4.24 8.70 14.37
C GLY A 179 3.01 9.51 13.99
N GLU A 180 2.82 10.62 14.72
CA GLU A 180 1.80 11.63 14.45
C GLU A 180 2.03 12.32 13.08
N ILE A 181 0.96 12.85 12.51
CA ILE A 181 0.96 13.61 11.27
C ILE A 181 1.80 14.88 11.45
N PRO A 182 2.60 15.31 10.46
CA PRO A 182 3.35 16.56 10.56
C PRO A 182 2.44 17.77 10.79
N PRO A 183 2.85 18.73 11.63
CA PRO A 183 2.10 19.97 11.82
C PRO A 183 2.00 20.76 10.52
N LEU A 184 0.99 21.62 10.44
CA LEU A 184 0.83 22.55 9.33
C LEU A 184 2.06 23.48 9.28
N PRO A 185 2.69 23.67 8.11
CA PRO A 185 3.87 24.50 8.00
C PRO A 185 3.55 25.96 8.35
N SER A 186 4.51 26.61 8.99
CA SER A 186 4.46 28.04 9.33
C SER A 186 5.84 28.63 9.02
N PRO A 187 5.94 29.63 8.11
CA PRO A 187 4.85 30.29 7.39
C PRO A 187 4.18 29.38 6.34
N LEU A 188 2.91 29.67 6.05
CA LEU A 188 2.15 28.96 5.02
C LEU A 188 2.37 29.64 3.66
N THR A 189 2.97 28.91 2.73
CA THR A 189 3.17 29.31 1.32
C THR A 189 2.56 28.24 0.42
N GLU A 190 2.31 28.56 -0.86
CA GLU A 190 1.83 27.58 -1.84
C GLU A 190 2.74 26.34 -1.89
N GLU A 191 4.06 26.55 -1.90
CA GLU A 191 5.03 25.45 -1.94
C GLU A 191 5.03 24.60 -0.67
N SER A 192 5.07 25.23 0.51
CA SER A 192 5.05 24.49 1.77
C SER A 192 3.74 23.72 1.95
N PHE A 193 2.62 24.31 1.51
CA PHE A 193 1.31 23.65 1.53
C PHE A 193 1.29 22.47 0.56
N ARG A 194 1.79 22.65 -0.66
CA ARG A 194 1.92 21.57 -1.66
C ARG A 194 2.71 20.39 -1.13
N GLN A 195 3.87 20.64 -0.53
CA GLN A 195 4.71 19.60 0.08
C GLN A 195 4.02 18.93 1.27
N TRP A 196 3.30 19.69 2.10
CA TRP A 196 2.56 19.13 3.23
C TRP A 196 1.42 18.22 2.75
N ILE A 197 0.61 18.67 1.79
CA ILE A 197 -0.44 17.84 1.18
C ILE A 197 0.15 16.60 0.50
N TYR A 198 1.31 16.72 -0.16
CA TYR A 198 2.02 15.55 -0.70
C TYR A 198 2.32 14.54 0.40
N LYS A 199 2.94 14.97 1.52
CA LYS A 199 3.27 14.09 2.66
C LYS A 199 2.03 13.43 3.26
N LEU A 200 0.90 14.11 3.33
CA LEU A 200 -0.35 13.54 3.85
C LEU A 200 -0.95 12.47 2.91
N THR A 201 -0.80 12.67 1.60
CA THR A 201 -1.46 11.86 0.58
C THR A 201 -0.61 10.70 0.08
N HIS A 202 0.72 10.81 0.14
CA HIS A 202 1.66 9.81 -0.37
C HIS A 202 2.23 8.89 0.71
N ASN A 203 2.15 9.29 1.99
CA ASN A 203 2.53 8.43 3.11
C ASN A 203 1.33 7.74 3.77
N THR A 204 1.58 6.57 4.36
CA THR A 204 0.56 5.84 5.14
C THR A 204 0.83 6.01 6.63
N TYR A 205 -0.04 6.75 7.32
CA TYR A 205 0.04 7.00 8.75
C TYR A 205 -0.82 6.00 9.50
N HIS A 206 -0.17 5.07 10.20
CA HIS A 206 -0.88 4.12 11.05
C HIS A 206 -1.25 4.73 12.39
N TYR A 207 -0.48 5.66 12.96
CA TYR A 207 -0.84 6.26 14.25
C TYR A 207 -2.26 6.85 14.26
N LYS A 208 -3.06 6.47 15.27
CA LYS A 208 -4.47 6.85 15.47
C LYS A 208 -5.38 6.66 14.25
N ASN A 209 -5.00 5.77 13.34
CA ASN A 209 -5.73 5.44 12.12
C ASN A 209 -5.88 6.62 11.14
N SER A 210 -4.90 7.52 11.16
CA SER A 210 -4.92 8.81 10.46
C SER A 210 -5.23 8.73 8.97
N SER A 211 -4.67 7.76 8.25
CA SER A 211 -4.92 7.58 6.81
C SER A 211 -6.22 6.82 6.49
N SER A 212 -7.01 6.36 7.46
CA SER A 212 -8.24 5.61 7.19
C SER A 212 -9.33 6.50 6.63
N LEU A 213 -9.98 6.10 5.54
CA LEU A 213 -11.15 6.82 5.01
C LEU A 213 -12.30 6.87 6.03
N SER A 214 -12.45 5.81 6.82
CA SER A 214 -13.64 5.61 7.65
C SER A 214 -13.62 6.32 9.00
N SER A 215 -12.42 6.58 9.56
CA SER A 215 -12.24 7.17 10.88
C SER A 215 -10.96 8.01 11.03
N GLY A 216 -10.15 8.13 9.97
CA GLY A 216 -8.92 8.90 10.00
C GLY A 216 -9.17 10.39 9.80
N ILE A 217 -8.23 11.20 10.27
CA ILE A 217 -8.30 12.67 10.15
C ILE A 217 -7.81 13.18 8.79
N ILE A 218 -6.89 12.46 8.11
CA ILE A 218 -6.30 12.94 6.84
C ILE A 218 -7.38 13.20 5.77
N PRO A 219 -8.33 12.28 5.50
CA PRO A 219 -9.42 12.59 4.58
C PRO A 219 -10.18 13.86 4.96
N SER A 220 -10.45 14.07 6.24
CA SER A 220 -11.15 15.26 6.74
C SER A 220 -10.33 16.53 6.52
N ILE A 221 -9.02 16.52 6.80
CA ILE A 221 -8.11 17.63 6.53
C ILE A 221 -8.11 17.97 5.04
N LEU A 222 -7.98 16.96 4.17
CA LEU A 222 -7.93 17.18 2.72
C LEU A 222 -9.22 17.82 2.21
N LEU A 223 -10.39 17.35 2.67
CA LEU A 223 -11.67 17.93 2.31
C LEU A 223 -11.86 19.34 2.89
N TYR A 224 -11.47 19.57 4.15
CA TYR A 224 -11.59 20.87 4.81
C TYR A 224 -10.73 21.94 4.11
N THR A 225 -9.46 21.61 3.82
CA THR A 225 -8.49 22.53 3.21
C THR A 225 -8.76 22.82 1.73
N HIS A 226 -9.42 21.91 1.01
CA HIS A 226 -9.73 22.05 -0.43
C HIS A 226 -11.20 22.37 -0.72
N LYS A 227 -11.97 22.73 0.30
CA LYS A 227 -13.37 23.13 0.12
C LYS A 227 -13.42 24.51 -0.53
N ILE A 228 -14.15 24.65 -1.64
CA ILE A 228 -14.22 25.92 -2.40
C ILE A 228 -14.60 27.11 -1.51
N THR A 229 -15.52 26.91 -0.56
CA THR A 229 -15.98 27.95 0.38
C THR A 229 -14.95 28.34 1.46
N ASN A 230 -13.81 27.65 1.52
CA ASN A 230 -12.77 27.91 2.50
C ASN A 230 -11.73 28.89 1.94
N GLU A 231 -11.96 30.18 2.17
CA GLU A 231 -11.11 31.27 1.69
C GLU A 231 -9.73 31.31 2.39
N GLU A 232 -9.59 30.70 3.57
CA GLU A 232 -8.31 30.65 4.32
C GLU A 232 -7.22 29.90 3.56
N PHE A 233 -7.58 28.79 2.90
CA PHE A 233 -6.62 27.93 2.20
C PHE A 233 -6.58 28.16 0.68
N LYS A 234 -7.55 28.89 0.14
CA LYS A 234 -7.68 29.14 -1.30
C LYS A 234 -6.41 29.70 -1.96
N PRO A 235 -5.67 30.66 -1.36
CA PRO A 235 -4.45 31.20 -1.99
C PRO A 235 -3.30 30.19 -2.13
N TYR A 236 -3.35 29.08 -1.40
CA TYR A 236 -2.25 28.09 -1.35
C TYR A 236 -2.52 26.84 -2.20
N ARG A 237 -3.72 26.70 -2.76
CA ARG A 237 -4.09 25.55 -3.58
C ARG A 237 -3.49 25.69 -4.97
N SER A 238 -3.25 24.54 -5.59
CA SER A 238 -2.75 24.47 -6.95
C SER A 238 -3.23 23.20 -7.64
N ALA A 239 -3.00 23.12 -8.96
CA ALA A 239 -3.30 21.91 -9.72
C ALA A 239 -2.62 20.66 -9.10
N ASP A 240 -1.42 20.83 -8.54
CA ASP A 240 -0.67 19.75 -7.91
C ASP A 240 -1.34 19.23 -6.64
N THR A 241 -1.83 20.12 -5.78
CA THR A 241 -2.50 19.69 -4.53
C THR A 241 -3.77 18.91 -4.84
N TYR A 242 -4.55 19.36 -5.82
CA TYR A 242 -5.71 18.62 -6.33
C TYR A 242 -5.31 17.29 -6.97
N ASN A 243 -4.23 17.22 -7.75
CA ASN A 243 -3.72 15.95 -8.29
C ASN A 243 -3.39 14.95 -7.16
N TYR A 244 -2.81 15.42 -6.06
CA TYR A 244 -2.55 14.61 -4.88
C TYR A 244 -3.84 14.10 -4.22
N LEU A 245 -4.88 14.93 -4.13
CA LEU A 245 -6.21 14.53 -3.65
C LEU A 245 -6.86 13.50 -4.58
N ILE A 246 -6.81 13.69 -5.90
CA ILE A 246 -7.34 12.75 -6.89
C ILE A 246 -6.63 11.40 -6.77
N ASN A 247 -5.30 11.40 -6.61
CA ASN A 247 -4.52 10.18 -6.36
C ASN A 247 -4.94 9.53 -5.02
N TYR A 248 -5.03 10.31 -3.94
CA TYR A 248 -5.40 9.78 -2.62
C TYR A 248 -6.79 9.17 -2.61
N PHE A 249 -7.83 9.93 -2.96
CA PHE A 249 -9.20 9.44 -2.93
C PHE A 249 -9.46 8.41 -4.02
N GLY A 250 -9.02 8.68 -5.25
CA GLY A 250 -9.29 7.83 -6.41
C GLY A 250 -8.52 6.51 -6.40
N PHE A 251 -7.20 6.58 -6.24
CA PHE A 251 -6.33 5.41 -6.34
C PHE A 251 -6.19 4.72 -4.97
N LEU A 252 -5.77 5.43 -3.92
CA LEU A 252 -5.50 4.81 -2.61
C LEU A 252 -6.76 4.46 -1.83
N LYS A 253 -7.85 5.25 -1.92
CA LYS A 253 -9.12 5.00 -1.19
C LYS A 253 -10.23 4.43 -2.08
N HIS A 254 -9.92 4.17 -3.35
CA HIS A 254 -10.83 3.56 -4.32
C HIS A 254 -12.15 4.35 -4.55
N GLN A 255 -12.16 5.66 -4.27
CA GLN A 255 -13.30 6.58 -4.46
C GLN A 255 -13.24 7.21 -5.85
N SER A 256 -13.29 6.37 -6.87
CA SER A 256 -13.02 6.79 -8.25
C SER A 256 -14.08 7.68 -8.90
N LEU A 257 -15.32 7.70 -8.38
CA LEU A 257 -16.35 8.67 -8.79
C LEU A 257 -16.01 10.06 -8.23
N PHE A 258 -15.75 10.13 -6.93
CA PHE A 258 -15.35 11.35 -6.25
C PHE A 258 -14.07 11.95 -6.85
N ALA A 259 -13.10 11.12 -7.23
CA ALA A 259 -11.88 11.56 -7.92
C ALA A 259 -12.16 12.28 -9.26
N LYS A 260 -13.23 11.92 -9.98
CA LYS A 260 -13.64 12.64 -11.20
C LYS A 260 -14.34 13.95 -10.87
N GLU A 261 -15.12 13.98 -9.79
CA GLU A 261 -15.80 15.18 -9.33
C GLU A 261 -14.79 16.21 -8.78
N LEU A 262 -13.68 15.76 -8.19
CA LEU A 262 -12.55 16.62 -7.82
C LEU A 262 -11.91 17.36 -9.01
N VAL A 263 -11.98 16.81 -10.22
CA VAL A 263 -11.54 17.51 -11.45
C VAL A 263 -12.44 18.71 -11.75
N LEU A 264 -13.72 18.61 -11.43
CA LEU A 264 -14.66 19.74 -11.57
C LEU A 264 -14.37 20.80 -10.50
N VAL A 265 -14.10 20.37 -9.26
CA VAL A 265 -13.69 21.27 -8.17
C VAL A 265 -12.41 22.02 -8.51
N LEU A 266 -11.39 21.34 -9.02
CA LEU A 266 -10.15 21.95 -9.49
C LEU A 266 -10.40 23.09 -10.49
N ARG A 267 -11.30 22.86 -11.46
CA ARG A 267 -11.64 23.84 -12.48
C ARG A 267 -12.44 25.01 -11.92
N GLU A 268 -13.39 24.74 -11.02
CA GLU A 268 -14.19 25.78 -10.35
C GLU A 268 -13.33 26.66 -9.42
N ASP A 269 -12.31 26.09 -8.78
CA ASP A 269 -11.34 26.82 -7.94
C ASP A 269 -10.35 27.65 -8.79
N GLY A 270 -10.46 27.62 -10.13
CA GLY A 270 -9.72 28.48 -11.05
C GLY A 270 -8.43 27.89 -11.62
N HIS A 271 -8.16 26.60 -11.44
CA HIS A 271 -6.93 25.95 -11.91
C HIS A 271 -7.15 25.15 -13.20
N SER A 272 -6.11 25.10 -14.05
CA SER A 272 -6.11 24.31 -15.29
C SER A 272 -5.70 22.86 -15.05
N LEU A 273 -6.16 21.98 -15.95
CA LEU A 273 -5.73 20.58 -15.99
C LEU A 273 -4.30 20.51 -16.52
N ASN A 274 -3.50 19.58 -15.97
CA ASN A 274 -2.16 19.29 -16.48
C ASN A 274 -1.99 17.79 -16.78
N ILE A 275 -0.83 17.42 -17.31
CA ILE A 275 -0.53 16.02 -17.67
C ILE A 275 -0.58 15.09 -16.45
N ASP A 276 -0.23 15.58 -15.26
CA ASP A 276 -0.28 14.80 -14.03
C ASP A 276 -1.72 14.51 -13.60
N THR A 277 -2.67 15.41 -13.87
CA THR A 277 -4.09 15.14 -13.71
C THR A 277 -4.53 13.97 -14.58
N ILE A 278 -4.16 13.96 -15.86
CA ILE A 278 -4.51 12.89 -16.81
C ILE A 278 -3.88 11.57 -16.38
N ASN A 279 -2.58 11.57 -16.06
CA ASN A 279 -1.86 10.37 -15.61
C ASN A 279 -2.42 9.83 -14.29
N THR A 280 -2.85 10.70 -13.38
CA THR A 280 -3.50 10.30 -12.13
C THR A 280 -4.86 9.68 -12.39
N LEU A 281 -5.69 10.24 -13.29
CA LEU A 281 -6.97 9.66 -13.67
C LEU A 281 -6.82 8.29 -14.34
N LEU A 282 -5.81 8.11 -15.20
CA LEU A 282 -5.46 6.82 -15.79
C LEU A 282 -5.00 5.81 -14.72
N LYS A 283 -4.22 6.26 -13.73
CA LYS A 283 -3.85 5.46 -12.56
C LYS A 283 -5.08 5.00 -11.77
N VAL A 284 -6.11 5.84 -11.62
CA VAL A 284 -7.39 5.47 -11.01
C VAL A 284 -8.14 4.42 -11.84
N CYS A 285 -8.04 4.47 -13.18
CA CYS A 285 -8.63 3.45 -14.05
C CYS A 285 -8.07 2.05 -13.79
N LYS A 286 -6.79 1.91 -13.46
CA LYS A 286 -6.17 0.61 -13.07
C LYS A 286 -6.92 -0.06 -11.92
N VAL A 287 -7.30 0.69 -10.89
CA VAL A 287 -8.08 0.15 -9.77
C VAL A 287 -9.47 -0.28 -10.24
N GLN A 288 -10.08 0.52 -11.12
CA GLN A 288 -11.40 0.21 -11.66
C GLN A 288 -11.41 -1.05 -12.51
N THR A 289 -10.32 -1.39 -13.20
CA THR A 289 -10.21 -2.63 -13.96
C THR A 289 -10.13 -3.88 -13.07
N GLN A 290 -9.78 -3.71 -11.80
CA GLN A 290 -9.56 -4.79 -10.83
C GLN A 290 -10.79 -5.08 -9.95
N ILE A 291 -11.74 -4.14 -9.87
CA ILE A 291 -12.99 -4.29 -9.12
C ILE A 291 -14.14 -4.74 -10.01
N ARG A 292 -15.29 -5.06 -9.40
CA ARG A 292 -16.53 -5.40 -10.11
C ARG A 292 -17.03 -4.16 -10.85
N ALA A 293 -16.73 -4.08 -12.15
CA ALA A 293 -17.13 -2.98 -13.01
C ALA A 293 -17.96 -3.49 -14.19
N VAL A 294 -18.99 -2.73 -14.56
CA VAL A 294 -19.83 -2.99 -15.73
C VAL A 294 -19.20 -2.40 -16.99
N SER A 295 -18.58 -1.23 -16.87
CA SER A 295 -18.02 -0.49 -18.00
C SER A 295 -16.65 -1.01 -18.45
N ASN A 296 -16.43 -1.01 -19.75
CA ASN A 296 -15.12 -1.31 -20.35
C ASN A 296 -14.06 -0.25 -19.96
N PRO A 297 -12.86 -0.65 -19.53
CA PRO A 297 -11.80 0.27 -19.12
C PRO A 297 -11.21 1.09 -20.27
N PHE A 298 -11.10 0.53 -21.48
CA PHE A 298 -10.53 1.20 -22.65
C PHE A 298 -11.39 2.37 -23.13
N ALA A 299 -12.71 2.27 -23.01
CA ALA A 299 -13.60 3.41 -23.27
C ALA A 299 -13.32 4.59 -22.32
N ARG A 300 -13.00 4.30 -21.05
CA ARG A 300 -12.68 5.35 -20.07
C ARG A 300 -11.33 5.99 -20.34
N ILE A 301 -10.33 5.17 -20.68
CA ILE A 301 -8.99 5.63 -21.08
C ILE A 301 -9.12 6.54 -22.30
N LEU A 302 -9.85 6.11 -23.33
CA LEU A 302 -10.10 6.93 -24.52
C LEU A 302 -10.74 8.28 -24.17
N ASN A 303 -11.74 8.31 -23.28
CA ASN A 303 -12.34 9.57 -22.86
C ASN A 303 -11.33 10.50 -22.17
N PHE A 304 -10.40 9.98 -21.35
CA PHE A 304 -9.36 10.79 -20.72
C PHE A 304 -8.32 11.30 -21.72
N LEU A 305 -7.95 10.49 -22.71
CA LEU A 305 -7.10 10.94 -23.82
C LEU A 305 -7.77 12.06 -24.63
N GLN A 306 -9.07 11.92 -24.90
CA GLN A 306 -9.85 12.98 -25.59
C GLN A 306 -9.95 14.27 -24.77
N ILE A 307 -9.99 14.17 -23.43
CA ILE A 307 -9.95 15.34 -22.55
C ILE A 307 -8.57 16.00 -22.63
N ALA A 308 -7.49 15.23 -22.63
CA ALA A 308 -6.13 15.76 -22.79
C ALA A 308 -5.98 16.53 -24.10
N ASP A 309 -6.37 15.92 -25.22
CA ASP A 309 -6.32 16.50 -26.56
C ASP A 309 -7.15 17.80 -26.66
N ARG A 310 -8.41 17.78 -26.20
CA ARG A 310 -9.28 18.97 -26.18
C ARG A 310 -8.80 20.09 -25.25
N SER A 311 -7.99 19.74 -24.25
CA SER A 311 -7.41 20.71 -23.32
C SER A 311 -5.99 21.12 -23.72
N HIS A 312 -5.52 20.68 -24.90
CA HIS A 312 -4.16 20.92 -25.40
C HIS A 312 -3.06 20.49 -24.43
N ILE A 313 -3.25 19.33 -23.78
CA ILE A 313 -2.28 18.72 -22.88
C ILE A 313 -1.53 17.62 -23.63
N ASP A 314 -0.24 17.82 -23.83
CA ASP A 314 0.63 16.83 -24.46
C ASP A 314 0.79 15.60 -23.57
N ILE A 315 0.59 14.42 -24.16
CA ILE A 315 0.81 13.15 -23.47
C ILE A 315 2.30 12.79 -23.39
N ASN A 316 2.67 12.02 -22.37
CA ASN A 316 4.06 11.68 -22.07
C ASN A 316 4.28 10.16 -21.95
N LEU A 317 5.53 9.72 -21.75
CA LEU A 317 5.85 8.28 -21.60
C LEU A 317 5.20 7.65 -20.36
N GLU A 318 4.92 8.44 -19.33
CA GLU A 318 4.18 7.96 -18.16
C GLU A 318 2.72 7.63 -18.52
N THR A 319 2.09 8.36 -19.45
CA THR A 319 0.75 8.05 -19.98
C THR A 319 0.72 6.64 -20.56
N TYR A 320 1.70 6.28 -21.39
CA TYR A 320 1.85 4.92 -21.93
C TYR A 320 1.98 3.88 -20.84
N SER A 321 2.82 4.17 -19.83
CA SER A 321 3.00 3.30 -18.67
C SER A 321 1.69 3.05 -17.93
N ARG A 322 0.89 4.11 -17.69
CA ARG A 322 -0.41 4.01 -17.01
C ARG A 322 -1.46 3.25 -17.82
N ILE A 323 -1.43 3.37 -19.14
CA ILE A 323 -2.32 2.59 -20.03
C ILE A 323 -1.92 1.12 -20.02
N TYR A 324 -0.63 0.79 -20.14
CA TYR A 324 -0.12 -0.58 -20.04
C TYR A 324 -0.58 -1.28 -18.74
N ASP A 325 -0.55 -0.54 -17.64
CA ASP A 325 -1.03 -0.97 -16.31
C ASP A 325 -2.52 -1.39 -16.27
N CYS A 326 -3.35 -0.81 -17.16
CA CYS A 326 -4.78 -1.09 -17.25
C CYS A 326 -5.10 -2.31 -18.13
N ILE A 327 -4.16 -2.73 -18.97
CA ILE A 327 -4.32 -3.90 -19.84
C ILE A 327 -4.13 -5.15 -18.97
N GLN A 328 -5.11 -6.06 -18.93
CA GLN A 328 -5.01 -7.33 -18.20
C GLN A 328 -4.70 -8.50 -19.13
N ASN A 329 -5.19 -8.45 -20.37
CA ASN A 329 -5.01 -9.52 -21.34
C ASN A 329 -3.58 -9.48 -21.90
N VAL A 330 -2.91 -10.63 -21.86
CA VAL A 330 -1.52 -10.83 -22.31
C VAL A 330 -1.35 -10.46 -23.79
N HIS A 331 -2.26 -10.88 -24.66
CA HIS A 331 -2.17 -10.60 -26.10
C HIS A 331 -2.35 -9.12 -26.43
N LEU A 332 -3.20 -8.41 -25.67
CA LEU A 332 -3.33 -6.96 -25.82
C LEU A 332 -2.07 -6.24 -25.36
N LYS A 333 -1.38 -6.72 -24.31
CA LYS A 333 -0.09 -6.16 -23.89
C LYS A 333 0.99 -6.33 -24.96
N GLU A 334 1.02 -7.50 -25.59
CA GLU A 334 1.92 -7.76 -26.71
C GLU A 334 1.66 -6.82 -27.90
N GLU A 335 0.40 -6.65 -28.29
CA GLU A 335 0.01 -5.71 -29.34
C GLU A 335 0.38 -4.27 -28.96
N PHE A 336 0.19 -3.86 -27.70
CA PHE A 336 0.55 -2.54 -27.21
C PHE A 336 2.04 -2.26 -27.39
N LEU A 337 2.90 -3.17 -26.91
CA LEU A 337 4.34 -3.02 -26.96
C LEU A 337 4.86 -3.03 -28.41
N ARG A 338 4.30 -3.90 -29.25
CA ARG A 338 4.62 -3.93 -30.68
C ARG A 338 4.28 -2.61 -31.35
N THR A 339 3.09 -2.05 -31.09
CA THR A 339 2.69 -0.76 -31.69
C THR A 339 3.55 0.40 -31.20
N MET A 340 3.96 0.42 -29.93
CA MET A 340 4.94 1.40 -29.45
C MET A 340 6.26 1.30 -30.23
N GLN A 341 6.76 0.08 -30.41
CA GLN A 341 7.99 -0.17 -31.14
C GLN A 341 7.89 0.23 -32.62
N GLU A 342 6.82 -0.16 -33.30
CA GLU A 342 6.55 0.17 -34.72
C GLU A 342 6.47 1.68 -34.97
N ASN A 343 6.03 2.46 -33.98
CA ASN A 343 5.93 3.93 -34.05
C ASN A 343 7.14 4.65 -33.42
N GLY A 344 8.19 3.91 -33.04
CA GLY A 344 9.40 4.48 -32.45
C GLY A 344 9.17 5.20 -31.12
N VAL A 345 8.24 4.74 -30.28
CA VAL A 345 7.94 5.33 -28.97
C VAL A 345 8.78 4.65 -27.87
N PRO A 346 9.68 5.37 -27.19
CA PRO A 346 10.56 4.79 -26.16
C PRO A 346 9.82 4.11 -25.01
N ILE A 347 10.38 3.03 -24.48
CA ILE A 347 9.87 2.36 -23.28
C ILE A 347 10.55 2.95 -22.03
N PRO A 348 9.81 3.58 -21.10
CA PRO A 348 10.39 4.16 -19.90
C PRO A 348 10.81 3.09 -18.88
N LYS A 349 11.84 3.38 -18.05
CA LYS A 349 12.39 2.44 -17.04
C LYS A 349 11.32 1.88 -16.11
N GLY A 350 10.38 2.72 -15.66
CA GLY A 350 9.27 2.32 -14.81
C GLY A 350 8.31 1.31 -15.45
N MET A 351 8.21 1.29 -16.78
CA MET A 351 7.43 0.31 -17.53
C MET A 351 8.21 -0.99 -17.74
N THR A 352 9.54 -0.92 -17.91
CA THR A 352 10.41 -2.10 -17.98
C THR A 352 10.25 -3.02 -16.77
N VAL A 353 10.19 -2.47 -15.55
CA VAL A 353 9.92 -3.25 -14.32
C VAL A 353 8.54 -3.93 -14.36
N ARG A 354 7.53 -3.30 -14.98
CA ARG A 354 6.18 -3.87 -15.11
C ARG A 354 6.14 -5.00 -16.14
N ILE A 355 6.88 -4.85 -17.23
CA ILE A 355 7.07 -5.89 -18.25
C ILE A 355 7.76 -7.09 -17.60
N LEU A 356 8.79 -6.86 -16.78
CA LEU A 356 9.46 -7.91 -16.01
C LEU A 356 8.49 -8.66 -15.08
N ASP A 357 7.64 -7.93 -14.35
CA ASP A 357 6.59 -8.51 -13.49
C ASP A 357 5.61 -9.42 -14.24
N ASP A 358 5.34 -9.15 -15.51
CA ASP A 358 4.50 -10.01 -16.35
C ASP A 358 5.28 -11.23 -16.88
N PHE A 359 6.54 -11.05 -17.26
CA PHE A 359 7.41 -12.14 -17.69
C PHE A 359 7.63 -13.17 -16.57
N MET A 360 7.87 -12.71 -15.34
CA MET A 360 8.03 -13.53 -14.14
C MET A 360 6.82 -14.43 -13.81
N LYS A 361 5.63 -14.13 -14.35
CA LYS A 361 4.45 -14.99 -14.19
C LYS A 361 4.44 -16.18 -15.16
N THR A 362 5.35 -16.18 -16.13
CA THR A 362 5.35 -17.14 -17.25
C THR A 362 6.56 -18.07 -17.26
N THR A 363 7.62 -17.73 -16.54
CA THR A 363 8.81 -18.57 -16.38
C THR A 363 8.89 -19.09 -14.94
N GLU A 364 9.48 -20.26 -14.77
CA GLU A 364 9.88 -20.81 -13.46
C GLU A 364 11.40 -20.79 -13.27
N ASP A 365 12.16 -20.62 -14.37
CA ASP A 365 13.62 -20.62 -14.34
C ASP A 365 14.14 -19.19 -14.12
N THR A 366 14.89 -19.00 -13.04
CA THR A 366 15.49 -17.71 -12.72
C THR A 366 16.61 -17.34 -13.68
N ASN A 367 17.31 -18.32 -14.28
CA ASN A 367 18.34 -18.03 -15.28
C ASN A 367 17.71 -17.49 -16.57
N GLU A 368 16.54 -17.98 -16.94
CA GLU A 368 15.76 -17.41 -18.05
C GLU A 368 15.34 -15.97 -17.77
N LEU A 369 14.94 -15.67 -16.54
CA LEU A 369 14.64 -14.30 -16.11
C LEU A 369 15.87 -13.39 -16.21
N ILE A 370 17.04 -13.86 -15.74
CA ILE A 370 18.29 -13.10 -15.80
C ILE A 370 18.70 -12.87 -17.26
N TYR A 371 18.63 -13.90 -18.11
CA TYR A 371 18.87 -13.79 -19.55
C TYR A 371 17.94 -12.76 -20.17
N PHE A 372 16.65 -12.81 -19.83
CA PHE A 372 15.67 -11.84 -20.29
C PHE A 372 16.02 -10.40 -19.84
N ILE A 373 16.47 -10.19 -18.60
CA ILE A 373 16.91 -8.86 -18.13
C ILE A 373 18.15 -8.38 -18.89
N GLU A 374 19.16 -9.22 -19.03
CA GLU A 374 20.46 -8.85 -19.58
C GLU A 374 20.42 -8.68 -21.10
N HIS A 375 19.75 -9.59 -21.80
CA HIS A 375 19.86 -9.72 -23.26
C HIS A 375 18.64 -9.17 -23.97
N ASP A 376 17.45 -9.34 -23.38
CA ASP A 376 16.23 -8.80 -23.93
C ASP A 376 16.04 -7.37 -23.41
N LEU A 377 15.87 -7.12 -22.11
CA LEU A 377 15.68 -5.72 -21.66
C LEU A 377 16.92 -4.82 -21.81
N GLY A 378 18.09 -5.39 -22.11
CA GLY A 378 19.34 -4.64 -22.31
C GLY A 378 19.98 -4.12 -21.03
N HIS A 379 19.58 -4.64 -19.86
CA HIS A 379 20.08 -4.19 -18.55
C HIS A 379 21.22 -5.09 -18.06
N ALA A 380 22.39 -5.04 -18.72
CA ALA A 380 23.56 -5.84 -18.32
C ALA A 380 24.04 -5.55 -16.88
N ASN A 381 23.84 -4.33 -16.39
CA ASN A 381 24.22 -3.90 -15.03
C ASN A 381 23.07 -4.00 -14.01
N TRP A 382 22.07 -4.86 -14.24
CA TRP A 382 20.87 -4.97 -13.39
C TRP A 382 21.17 -5.22 -11.90
N LYS A 383 22.34 -5.80 -11.58
CA LYS A 383 22.79 -5.99 -10.18
C LYS A 383 22.99 -4.69 -9.41
N GLN A 384 23.13 -3.56 -10.09
CA GLN A 384 23.23 -2.22 -9.49
C GLN A 384 21.85 -1.56 -9.31
N ASP A 385 20.82 -2.05 -9.98
CA ASP A 385 19.45 -1.56 -9.83
C ASP A 385 18.71 -2.37 -8.75
N PHE A 386 18.48 -1.71 -7.60
CA PHE A 386 17.79 -2.31 -6.45
C PHE A 386 16.42 -2.91 -6.80
N ARG A 387 15.70 -2.33 -7.76
CA ARG A 387 14.38 -2.82 -8.17
C ARG A 387 14.51 -4.12 -8.95
N MET A 388 15.47 -4.20 -9.87
CA MET A 388 15.72 -5.42 -10.65
C MET A 388 16.25 -6.54 -9.76
N VAL A 389 17.21 -6.24 -8.88
CA VAL A 389 17.73 -7.20 -7.88
C VAL A 389 16.58 -7.76 -7.04
N SER A 390 15.76 -6.90 -6.45
CA SER A 390 14.61 -7.30 -5.63
C SER A 390 13.66 -8.27 -6.36
N LYS A 391 13.47 -8.11 -7.68
CA LYS A 391 12.64 -9.00 -8.50
C LYS A 391 13.29 -10.36 -8.73
N VAL A 392 14.60 -10.38 -8.99
CA VAL A 392 15.36 -11.62 -9.18
C VAL A 392 15.40 -12.43 -7.88
N ILE A 393 15.65 -11.81 -6.71
CA ILE A 393 15.64 -12.59 -5.45
C ILE A 393 14.24 -13.13 -5.14
N TYR A 394 13.18 -12.32 -5.34
CA TYR A 394 11.81 -12.81 -5.16
C TYR A 394 11.52 -14.02 -6.05
N HIS A 395 11.87 -13.96 -7.34
CA HIS A 395 11.66 -15.06 -8.28
C HIS A 395 12.44 -16.31 -7.88
N LYS A 396 13.71 -16.14 -7.50
CA LYS A 396 14.57 -17.24 -7.06
C LYS A 396 13.95 -17.97 -5.87
N TRP A 397 13.56 -17.24 -4.84
CA TRP A 397 12.96 -17.81 -3.62
C TRP A 397 11.55 -18.37 -3.84
N LEU A 398 10.81 -17.86 -4.83
CA LEU A 398 9.52 -18.41 -5.22
C LEU A 398 9.62 -19.82 -5.83
N HIS A 399 10.69 -20.10 -6.57
CA HIS A 399 10.86 -21.34 -7.34
C HIS A 399 11.95 -22.29 -6.83
N ILE A 400 12.70 -21.90 -5.79
CA ILE A 400 13.78 -22.72 -5.23
C ILE A 400 13.27 -24.08 -4.73
N THR A 401 14.07 -25.12 -5.00
CA THR A 401 13.80 -26.50 -4.60
C THR A 401 14.96 -27.16 -3.85
N ASN A 402 16.21 -26.80 -4.16
CA ASN A 402 17.40 -27.43 -3.59
C ASN A 402 18.27 -26.43 -2.82
N GLU A 403 19.00 -26.93 -1.82
CA GLU A 403 19.93 -26.11 -1.02
C GLU A 403 21.13 -25.61 -1.83
N SER A 404 21.52 -26.35 -2.88
CA SER A 404 22.55 -25.91 -3.83
C SER A 404 22.22 -24.57 -4.48
N ASP A 405 20.92 -24.32 -4.69
CA ASP A 405 20.42 -23.15 -5.38
C ASP A 405 20.38 -21.93 -4.45
N CYS A 406 20.51 -22.13 -3.13
CA CYS A 406 20.66 -21.05 -2.15
C CYS A 406 21.98 -20.28 -2.34
N LYS A 407 23.01 -20.91 -2.93
CA LYS A 407 24.32 -20.28 -3.13
C LYS A 407 24.23 -19.15 -4.16
N GLY A 408 24.99 -18.07 -3.92
CA GLY A 408 25.15 -16.96 -4.86
C GLY A 408 24.05 -15.89 -4.86
N VAL A 409 23.18 -15.85 -3.84
CA VAL A 409 22.42 -14.62 -3.56
C VAL A 409 23.23 -13.82 -2.56
N ASP A 410 24.03 -12.88 -3.04
CA ASP A 410 24.50 -11.81 -2.17
C ASP A 410 23.25 -11.04 -1.74
N LEU A 411 22.81 -11.27 -0.50
CA LEU A 411 21.92 -10.37 0.18
C LEU A 411 22.73 -9.09 0.40
N ASN A 412 22.83 -8.26 -0.63
CA ASN A 412 23.34 -6.91 -0.50
C ASN A 412 22.54 -6.21 0.61
N GLN A 413 23.23 -5.34 1.36
CA GLN A 413 22.90 -4.63 2.60
C GLN A 413 21.59 -3.80 2.59
N ASP A 414 20.47 -4.34 2.11
CA ASP A 414 19.22 -3.61 1.91
C ASP A 414 18.02 -4.39 2.45
N GLU A 415 17.20 -3.71 3.26
CA GLU A 415 15.99 -4.26 3.85
C GLU A 415 14.99 -4.75 2.79
N TYR A 416 14.97 -4.14 1.60
CA TYR A 416 14.09 -4.57 0.51
C TYR A 416 14.43 -5.97 -0.03
N ASN A 417 15.69 -6.40 0.05
CA ASN A 417 16.09 -7.75 -0.34
C ASN A 417 15.55 -8.81 0.62
N LEU A 418 15.64 -8.56 1.94
CA LEU A 418 15.01 -9.42 2.96
C LEU A 418 13.51 -9.54 2.70
N LYS A 419 12.84 -8.42 2.44
CA LYS A 419 11.41 -8.41 2.11
C LYS A 419 11.10 -9.28 0.89
N SER A 420 11.80 -9.08 -0.22
CA SER A 420 11.60 -9.86 -1.44
C SER A 420 11.85 -11.36 -1.25
N LEU A 421 12.88 -11.71 -0.47
CA LEU A 421 13.20 -13.08 -0.09
C LEU A 421 12.03 -13.71 0.67
N LEU A 422 11.58 -13.07 1.77
CA LEU A 422 10.51 -13.59 2.61
C LEU A 422 9.18 -13.68 1.84
N GLU A 423 8.89 -12.72 0.94
CA GLU A 423 7.70 -12.77 0.08
C GLU A 423 7.75 -13.95 -0.90
N GLY A 424 8.91 -14.23 -1.49
CA GLY A 424 9.12 -15.38 -2.38
C GLY A 424 8.93 -16.70 -1.62
N LEU A 425 9.59 -16.83 -0.47
CA LEU A 425 9.54 -18.03 0.39
C LEU A 425 8.13 -18.31 0.91
N TYR A 426 7.41 -17.28 1.35
CA TYR A 426 6.02 -17.39 1.79
C TYR A 426 5.11 -17.99 0.70
N ARG A 427 5.33 -17.63 -0.56
CA ARG A 427 4.53 -18.07 -1.72
C ARG A 427 4.98 -19.38 -2.34
N ASN A 428 6.24 -19.79 -2.12
CA ASN A 428 6.79 -21.02 -2.64
C ASN A 428 5.98 -22.23 -2.14
N GLN A 429 5.47 -23.10 -3.02
CA GLN A 429 4.63 -24.23 -2.59
C GLN A 429 5.43 -25.51 -2.28
N LYS A 430 6.71 -25.55 -2.63
CA LYS A 430 7.57 -26.74 -2.57
C LYS A 430 8.38 -26.85 -1.27
N ILE A 431 8.53 -25.74 -0.54
CA ILE A 431 9.26 -25.69 0.73
C ILE A 431 8.30 -25.98 1.90
N GLU A 432 8.70 -26.90 2.77
CA GLU A 432 8.04 -27.20 4.05
C GLU A 432 8.68 -26.41 5.21
N HIS A 433 7.98 -26.30 6.35
CA HIS A 433 8.49 -25.64 7.56
C HIS A 433 9.00 -24.20 7.34
N LYS A 434 8.28 -23.43 6.52
CA LYS A 434 8.70 -22.09 6.11
C LYS A 434 8.79 -21.14 7.30
N SER A 435 7.99 -21.33 8.35
CA SER A 435 8.04 -20.46 9.53
C SER A 435 9.42 -20.48 10.19
N TYR A 436 10.05 -21.66 10.27
CA TYR A 436 11.41 -21.82 10.78
C TYR A 436 12.42 -21.07 9.89
N ILE A 437 12.40 -21.37 8.59
CA ILE A 437 13.37 -20.81 7.62
C ILE A 437 13.24 -19.29 7.54
N MET A 438 12.01 -18.77 7.53
CA MET A 438 11.76 -17.33 7.50
C MET A 438 12.22 -16.64 8.79
N LEU A 439 12.02 -17.27 9.96
CA LEU A 439 12.56 -16.76 11.23
C LEU A 439 14.09 -16.78 11.22
N GLN A 440 14.71 -17.82 10.68
CA GLN A 440 16.17 -17.90 10.54
C GLN A 440 16.74 -16.76 9.70
N PHE A 441 16.17 -16.51 8.53
CA PHE A 441 16.57 -15.37 7.71
C PHE A 441 16.40 -14.03 8.42
N TYR A 442 15.30 -13.86 9.14
CA TYR A 442 15.04 -12.62 9.87
C TYR A 442 16.03 -12.42 11.02
N VAL A 443 16.28 -13.45 11.84
CA VAL A 443 17.23 -13.37 12.96
C VAL A 443 18.64 -13.08 12.45
N ASN A 444 19.12 -13.85 11.48
CA ASN A 444 20.45 -13.67 10.91
C ASN A 444 20.62 -12.26 10.34
N PHE A 445 19.61 -11.76 9.61
CA PHE A 445 19.66 -10.43 9.04
C PHE A 445 19.70 -9.33 10.11
N VAL A 446 18.89 -9.45 11.18
CA VAL A 446 18.86 -8.46 12.27
C VAL A 446 20.15 -8.46 13.08
N GLU A 447 20.78 -9.63 13.26
CA GLU A 447 22.07 -9.77 13.95
C GLU A 447 23.23 -9.23 13.10
N GLU A 448 23.26 -9.55 11.81
CA GLU A 448 24.30 -9.08 10.88
C GLU A 448 24.19 -7.57 10.59
N TYR A 449 22.96 -7.03 10.56
CA TYR A 449 22.67 -5.63 10.23
C TYR A 449 21.82 -4.95 11.33
N PRO A 450 22.40 -4.63 12.50
CA PRO A 450 21.63 -4.09 13.63
C PRO A 450 20.97 -2.73 13.38
N ASP A 451 21.59 -1.91 12.51
CA ASP A 451 21.16 -0.54 12.17
C ASP A 451 20.14 -0.47 11.02
N CYS A 452 19.64 -1.62 10.53
CA CYS A 452 18.64 -1.65 9.47
C CYS A 452 17.33 -0.93 9.85
N ASP A 453 16.77 -0.17 8.90
CA ASP A 453 15.50 0.53 9.07
C ASP A 453 14.32 -0.35 8.67
N MET A 454 13.89 -1.18 9.61
CA MET A 454 12.72 -2.05 9.45
C MET A 454 11.41 -1.30 9.22
N ALA A 455 11.35 0.02 9.48
CA ALA A 455 10.17 0.84 9.20
C ALA A 455 9.90 1.00 7.70
N LYS A 456 10.89 0.74 6.83
CA LYS A 456 10.72 0.68 5.37
C LYS A 456 9.97 -0.57 4.89
N ILE A 457 10.03 -1.65 5.68
CA ILE A 457 9.51 -2.98 5.31
C ILE A 457 8.60 -3.62 6.38
N PRO A 458 7.68 -2.89 7.02
CA PRO A 458 6.95 -3.36 8.21
C PRO A 458 6.07 -4.59 7.96
N TYR A 459 5.74 -4.87 6.70
CA TYR A 459 4.96 -6.05 6.32
C TYR A 459 5.74 -7.38 6.43
N ILE A 460 7.05 -7.38 6.69
CA ILE A 460 7.77 -8.63 6.95
C ILE A 460 7.22 -9.35 8.19
N TYR A 461 6.84 -8.60 9.23
CA TYR A 461 6.25 -9.16 10.44
C TYR A 461 4.90 -9.82 10.16
N LYS A 462 4.15 -9.31 9.16
CA LYS A 462 2.93 -9.97 8.68
C LYS A 462 3.23 -11.31 8.05
N LEU A 463 4.26 -11.38 7.21
CA LEU A 463 4.65 -12.64 6.56
C LEU A 463 5.07 -13.69 7.60
N LEU A 464 5.89 -13.29 8.57
CA LEU A 464 6.35 -14.15 9.67
C LEU A 464 5.18 -14.67 10.50
N VAL A 465 4.32 -13.77 11.00
CA VAL A 465 3.16 -14.14 11.84
C VAL A 465 2.17 -14.99 11.06
N ASN A 466 1.85 -14.64 9.82
CA ASN A 466 0.91 -15.42 9.01
C ASN A 466 1.45 -16.81 8.67
N GLN A 467 2.76 -16.98 8.56
CA GLN A 467 3.34 -18.30 8.35
C GLN A 467 3.34 -19.13 9.64
N LEU A 468 3.62 -18.51 10.79
CA LEU A 468 3.48 -19.16 12.11
C LEU A 468 2.05 -19.65 12.34
N LEU A 469 1.05 -18.82 12.02
CA LEU A 469 -0.38 -19.17 12.15
C LEU A 469 -0.80 -20.39 11.32
N LYS A 470 -0.08 -20.71 10.23
CA LYS A 470 -0.35 -21.87 9.38
C LYS A 470 0.31 -23.15 9.90
N GLU A 471 1.51 -23.04 10.47
CA GLU A 471 2.35 -24.20 10.82
C GLU A 471 2.28 -24.57 12.30
N VAL A 472 2.14 -23.59 13.20
CA VAL A 472 2.13 -23.83 14.66
C VAL A 472 0.70 -24.07 15.13
N LYS A 473 0.39 -25.31 15.51
CA LYS A 473 -0.95 -25.71 15.99
C LYS A 473 -1.16 -25.44 17.48
N ASN A 474 -0.10 -25.48 18.28
CA ASN A 474 -0.15 -25.24 19.71
C ASN A 474 -0.40 -23.74 19.98
N ILE A 475 -1.62 -23.39 20.44
CA ILE A 475 -2.03 -22.00 20.65
C ILE A 475 -1.21 -21.28 21.74
N PRO A 476 -0.89 -21.89 22.90
CA PRO A 476 0.03 -21.29 23.86
C PRO A 476 1.38 -20.89 23.25
N GLN A 477 2.02 -21.80 22.51
CA GLN A 477 3.32 -21.55 21.88
C GLN A 477 3.21 -20.51 20.76
N LEU A 478 2.16 -20.58 19.93
CA LEU A 478 1.87 -19.59 18.90
C LEU A 478 1.62 -18.19 19.49
N SER A 479 0.91 -18.09 20.62
CA SER A 479 0.70 -16.84 21.36
C SER A 479 2.03 -16.26 21.84
N PHE A 480 2.88 -17.09 22.43
CA PHE A 480 4.22 -16.70 22.88
C PHE A 480 5.08 -16.16 21.71
N LEU A 481 5.20 -16.92 20.62
CA LEU A 481 6.01 -16.51 19.45
C LEU A 481 5.46 -15.23 18.80
N THR A 482 4.14 -15.10 18.71
CA THR A 482 3.50 -13.88 18.17
C THR A 482 3.79 -12.67 19.06
N ARG A 483 3.72 -12.83 20.40
CA ARG A 483 4.09 -11.77 21.36
C ARG A 483 5.56 -11.39 21.25
N CYS A 484 6.46 -12.35 21.01
CA CYS A 484 7.88 -12.09 20.76
C CYS A 484 8.08 -11.20 19.52
N LEU A 485 7.48 -11.58 18.39
CA LEU A 485 7.52 -10.78 17.17
C LEU A 485 6.86 -9.40 17.34
N PHE A 486 5.81 -9.28 18.15
CA PHE A 486 5.15 -8.00 18.42
C PHE A 486 6.02 -7.08 19.27
N SER A 487 6.75 -7.64 20.23
CA SER A 487 7.73 -6.89 21.03
C SER A 487 8.87 -6.36 20.14
N GLU A 488 9.39 -7.20 19.24
CA GLU A 488 10.44 -6.77 18.31
C GLU A 488 9.94 -5.73 17.30
N ALA A 489 8.76 -5.96 16.71
CA ALA A 489 8.14 -4.99 15.81
C ALA A 489 7.86 -3.65 16.51
N THR A 490 7.41 -3.66 17.78
CA THR A 490 7.19 -2.43 18.56
C THR A 490 8.49 -1.62 18.69
N SER A 491 9.60 -2.30 18.99
CA SER A 491 10.92 -1.66 19.12
C SER A 491 11.44 -1.15 17.77
N LYS A 492 11.59 -2.06 16.80
CA LYS A 492 12.22 -1.81 15.49
C LYS A 492 11.41 -0.87 14.59
N LEU A 493 10.08 -0.82 14.72
CA LEU A 493 9.23 0.09 13.95
C LEU A 493 8.99 1.44 14.64
N GLY A 494 9.51 1.64 15.85
CA GLY A 494 9.28 2.91 16.54
C GLY A 494 7.85 3.10 17.07
N LEU A 495 7.10 2.03 17.36
CA LEU A 495 5.66 2.15 17.67
C LEU A 495 5.42 2.79 19.04
N SER A 496 4.42 3.67 19.12
CA SER A 496 3.99 4.31 20.37
C SER A 496 3.09 3.39 21.20
N ILE A 497 3.22 3.42 22.53
CA ILE A 497 2.49 2.57 23.49
C ILE A 497 1.29 3.34 24.11
N ASP A 498 0.87 4.43 23.47
CA ASP A 498 -0.19 5.30 23.99
C ASP A 498 -1.53 4.58 24.18
N PHE A 499 -2.29 4.99 25.20
CA PHE A 499 -3.66 4.55 25.40
C PHE A 499 -4.52 5.67 26.03
N VAL A 500 -5.82 5.58 25.81
CA VAL A 500 -6.81 6.50 26.39
C VAL A 500 -7.42 5.84 27.62
N LYS A 501 -7.45 6.58 28.73
CA LYS A 501 -8.17 6.20 29.95
C LYS A 501 -9.43 7.06 30.07
N TYR A 502 -10.58 6.42 30.05
CA TYR A 502 -11.87 7.09 30.20
C TYR A 502 -12.19 7.36 31.67
N SER A 503 -13.08 8.32 31.93
CA SER A 503 -13.55 8.68 33.28
C SER A 503 -14.14 7.49 34.06
N ASN A 504 -14.63 6.46 33.37
CA ASN A 504 -15.13 5.20 33.96
C ASN A 504 -14.05 4.14 34.23
N ASN A 505 -12.76 4.54 34.27
CA ASN A 505 -11.58 3.67 34.41
C ASN A 505 -11.37 2.63 33.29
N LYS A 506 -12.17 2.63 32.22
CA LYS A 506 -11.89 1.78 31.05
C LYS A 506 -10.70 2.33 30.28
N THR A 507 -9.83 1.44 29.84
CA THR A 507 -8.68 1.77 28.98
C THR A 507 -8.89 1.26 27.57
N THR A 508 -8.41 2.00 26.58
CA THR A 508 -8.32 1.51 25.21
C THR A 508 -7.17 0.51 25.07
N LEU A 509 -7.20 -0.29 23.99
CA LEU A 509 -6.03 -1.07 23.60
C LEU A 509 -4.84 -0.13 23.31
N PRO A 510 -3.61 -0.51 23.68
CA PRO A 510 -2.40 0.23 23.35
C PRO A 510 -2.25 0.48 21.84
N GLU A 511 -1.75 1.65 21.46
CA GLU A 511 -1.67 2.06 20.05
C GLU A 511 -0.72 1.18 19.23
N ASN A 512 0.41 0.73 19.80
CA ASN A 512 1.33 -0.21 19.16
C ASN A 512 0.60 -1.50 18.73
N TYR A 513 -0.22 -2.07 19.63
CA TYR A 513 -1.03 -3.24 19.30
C TYR A 513 -2.06 -2.92 18.21
N ARG A 514 -2.73 -1.77 18.27
CA ARG A 514 -3.70 -1.37 17.23
C ARG A 514 -3.02 -1.17 15.87
N VAL A 515 -1.81 -0.63 15.82
CA VAL A 515 -0.99 -0.52 14.61
C VAL A 515 -0.68 -1.91 14.06
N LEU A 516 -0.12 -2.81 14.89
CA LEU A 516 0.21 -4.17 14.48
C LEU A 516 -1.03 -4.94 14.00
N GLN A 517 -2.15 -4.86 14.71
CA GLN A 517 -3.42 -5.48 14.31
C GLN A 517 -3.88 -5.01 12.92
N ARG A 518 -3.64 -3.73 12.56
CA ARG A 518 -3.96 -3.20 11.22
C ARG A 518 -3.01 -3.68 10.13
N ILE A 519 -1.73 -3.86 10.45
CA ILE A 519 -0.74 -4.40 9.51
C ILE A 519 -1.03 -5.88 9.26
N MET A 520 -1.20 -6.67 10.32
CA MET A 520 -1.37 -8.13 10.26
C MET A 520 -2.73 -8.52 9.70
N GLY A 521 -3.79 -7.81 10.08
CA GLY A 521 -5.15 -8.03 9.59
C GLY A 521 -5.92 -9.08 10.39
N TRP A 522 -6.85 -9.77 9.71
CA TRP A 522 -7.87 -10.61 10.35
C TRP A 522 -7.32 -11.86 11.05
N ASP A 523 -6.21 -12.41 10.57
CA ASP A 523 -5.65 -13.67 11.10
C ASP A 523 -5.22 -13.51 12.57
N VAL A 524 -4.65 -12.36 12.93
CA VAL A 524 -4.32 -12.04 14.34
C VAL A 524 -5.57 -11.83 15.19
N VAL A 525 -6.65 -11.27 14.62
CA VAL A 525 -7.93 -11.12 15.34
C VAL A 525 -8.52 -12.48 15.67
N GLN A 526 -8.37 -13.46 14.77
CA GLN A 526 -8.78 -14.85 15.03
C GLN A 526 -7.93 -15.49 16.12
N LEU A 527 -6.61 -15.33 16.08
CA LEU A 527 -5.73 -15.81 17.15
C LEU A 527 -6.10 -15.22 18.51
N GLU A 528 -6.35 -13.92 18.56
CA GLU A 528 -6.74 -13.24 19.79
C GLU A 528 -8.07 -13.77 20.35
N ALA A 529 -9.03 -14.08 19.48
CA ALA A 529 -10.29 -14.69 19.88
C ALA A 529 -10.11 -16.13 20.40
N LYS A 530 -9.19 -16.92 19.81
CA LYS A 530 -8.81 -18.24 20.34
C LYS A 530 -8.17 -18.14 21.72
N ILE A 531 -7.26 -17.16 21.90
CA ILE A 531 -6.64 -16.88 23.20
C ILE A 531 -7.70 -16.47 24.22
N GLU A 532 -8.62 -15.56 23.85
CA GLU A 532 -9.71 -15.12 24.74
C GLU A 532 -10.60 -16.26 25.23
N TYR A 533 -10.90 -17.23 24.36
CA TYR A 533 -11.62 -18.44 24.74
C TYR A 533 -10.80 -19.32 25.70
N LEU A 534 -9.55 -19.65 25.33
CA LEU A 534 -8.71 -20.53 26.14
C LEU A 534 -8.33 -19.95 27.51
N ARG A 535 -8.30 -18.62 27.65
CA ARG A 535 -8.10 -17.94 28.93
C ARG A 535 -9.14 -18.27 30.01
N GLN A 536 -10.28 -18.85 29.63
CA GLN A 536 -11.27 -19.34 30.59
C GLN A 536 -10.82 -20.63 31.27
N PHE A 537 -9.85 -21.34 30.69
CA PHE A 537 -9.41 -22.68 31.12
C PHE A 537 -7.91 -22.73 31.46
N GLN A 538 -7.11 -21.80 30.95
CA GLN A 538 -5.65 -21.75 31.08
C GLN A 538 -5.18 -20.32 31.33
N ASP A 539 -4.09 -20.14 32.07
CA ASP A 539 -3.48 -18.81 32.25
C ASP A 539 -2.67 -18.40 31.02
N LEU A 540 -3.38 -17.91 30.00
CA LEU A 540 -2.78 -17.40 28.77
C LEU A 540 -2.71 -15.87 28.79
N LYS A 541 -1.54 -15.33 28.47
CA LYS A 541 -1.34 -13.88 28.31
C LYS A 541 -1.93 -13.37 26.99
N ARG A 542 -2.35 -12.11 27.00
CA ARG A 542 -2.89 -11.43 25.80
C ARG A 542 -1.77 -10.97 24.88
N LEU A 543 -2.07 -10.86 23.59
CA LEU A 543 -1.05 -10.50 22.58
C LEU A 543 -0.43 -9.10 22.77
N TRP A 544 -1.11 -8.19 23.47
CA TRP A 544 -0.62 -6.83 23.75
C TRP A 544 0.00 -6.69 25.15
N GLU A 545 0.02 -7.74 25.95
CA GLU A 545 0.70 -7.72 27.25
C GLU A 545 2.22 -7.79 27.02
N PRO A 546 3.01 -6.94 27.70
CA PRO A 546 4.46 -6.92 27.55
C PRO A 546 5.06 -8.29 27.91
N LEU A 547 6.19 -8.61 27.29
CA LEU A 547 6.93 -9.82 27.62
C LEU A 547 7.52 -9.72 29.03
N THR A 548 7.39 -10.79 29.82
CA THR A 548 8.12 -10.94 31.09
C THR A 548 9.62 -11.13 30.83
N ILE A 549 10.45 -10.99 31.87
CA ILE A 549 11.91 -11.17 31.78
C ILE A 549 12.23 -12.59 31.29
N GLU A 550 11.62 -13.61 31.91
CA GLU A 550 11.75 -15.02 31.50
C GLU A 550 11.35 -15.26 30.04
N GLU A 551 10.27 -14.63 29.57
CA GLU A 551 9.83 -14.74 28.17
C GLU A 551 10.86 -14.15 27.19
N ARG A 552 11.57 -13.09 27.60
CA ARG A 552 12.61 -12.48 26.79
C ARG A 552 13.88 -13.30 26.77
N GLU A 553 14.28 -13.87 27.90
CA GLU A 553 15.42 -14.79 27.98
C GLU A 553 15.19 -16.00 27.08
N LYS A 554 14.02 -16.65 27.21
CA LYS A 554 13.61 -17.75 26.33
C LYS A 554 13.60 -17.35 24.85
N TRP A 555 13.13 -16.14 24.52
CA TRP A 555 13.16 -15.67 23.13
C TRP A 555 14.58 -15.45 22.62
N ASN A 556 15.48 -14.91 23.44
CA ASN A 556 16.88 -14.73 23.08
C ASN A 556 17.59 -16.08 22.90
N GLU A 557 17.29 -17.09 23.71
CA GLU A 557 17.78 -18.46 23.53
C GLU A 557 17.30 -19.03 22.19
N ILE A 558 16.03 -18.88 21.85
CA ILE A 558 15.48 -19.32 20.56
C ILE A 558 16.19 -18.62 19.40
N LYS A 559 16.40 -17.30 19.47
CA LYS A 559 17.15 -16.56 18.45
C LYS A 559 18.57 -17.06 18.31
N TYR A 560 19.27 -17.28 19.42
CA TYR A 560 20.62 -17.81 19.42
C TYR A 560 20.68 -19.19 18.72
N HIS A 561 19.78 -20.10 19.07
CA HIS A 561 19.70 -21.43 18.45
C HIS A 561 19.40 -21.38 16.96
N ILE A 562 18.44 -20.55 16.54
CA ILE A 562 18.09 -20.38 15.14
C ILE A 562 19.24 -19.71 14.37
N GLY A 563 19.90 -18.72 14.97
CA GLY A 563 20.89 -17.88 14.33
C GLY A 563 22.23 -18.57 14.06
N HIS A 564 22.62 -19.47 14.96
CA HIS A 564 23.87 -20.24 14.86
C HIS A 564 23.74 -21.53 14.05
N ASP A 565 22.53 -21.85 13.57
CA ASP A 565 22.30 -22.98 12.70
C ASP A 565 22.70 -22.66 11.25
N TYR A 566 23.33 -23.62 10.57
CA TYR A 566 23.52 -23.55 9.13
C TYR A 566 22.16 -23.43 8.44
N LEU A 567 22.07 -22.59 7.40
CA LEU A 567 20.85 -22.44 6.62
C LEU A 567 20.51 -23.77 5.93
N THR A 568 19.44 -24.41 6.38
CA THR A 568 18.91 -25.66 5.79
C THR A 568 17.49 -25.44 5.29
N LEU A 569 17.20 -25.84 4.05
CA LEU A 569 15.83 -25.79 3.51
C LEU A 569 14.96 -26.94 4.03
N LYS A 570 15.58 -27.94 4.67
CA LYS A 570 14.91 -29.07 5.34
C LYS A 570 15.37 -29.15 6.79
N PRO A 571 14.90 -28.26 7.67
CA PRO A 571 15.24 -28.33 9.09
C PRO A 571 14.77 -29.66 9.68
N THR A 572 15.56 -30.26 10.57
CA THR A 572 15.21 -31.53 11.21
C THR A 572 13.99 -31.36 12.12
N GLU A 573 13.16 -32.40 12.21
CA GLU A 573 11.96 -32.35 13.03
C GLU A 573 12.27 -32.03 14.51
N SER A 574 13.39 -32.50 15.04
CA SER A 574 13.87 -32.16 16.38
C SER A 574 14.05 -30.65 16.61
N LYS A 575 14.58 -29.92 15.62
CA LYS A 575 14.79 -28.46 15.69
C LYS A 575 13.47 -27.71 15.65
N ILE A 576 12.56 -28.17 14.82
CA ILE A 576 11.19 -27.64 14.69
C ILE A 576 10.44 -27.85 16.01
N GLN A 577 10.52 -29.06 16.58
CA GLN A 577 9.86 -29.42 17.83
C GLN A 577 10.39 -28.61 19.02
N ALA A 578 11.71 -28.35 19.07
CA ALA A 578 12.32 -27.53 20.12
C ALA A 578 11.75 -26.10 20.19
N ILE A 579 11.34 -25.52 19.05
CA ILE A 579 10.86 -24.14 18.98
C ILE A 579 9.34 -24.06 18.96
N PHE A 580 8.66 -24.96 18.24
CA PHE A 580 7.21 -24.88 18.01
C PHE A 580 6.39 -25.79 18.91
N SER A 581 7.03 -26.71 19.65
CA SER A 581 6.39 -27.65 20.59
C SER A 581 5.13 -28.29 19.98
N THR A 582 5.33 -29.31 19.14
CA THR A 582 4.28 -29.93 18.30
C THR A 582 3.23 -30.72 19.06
N GLU A 583 3.32 -30.85 20.38
CA GLU A 583 2.29 -31.50 21.19
C GLU A 583 0.96 -30.73 21.06
N SER A 584 0.01 -31.37 20.38
CA SER A 584 -1.31 -30.81 20.10
C SER A 584 -2.20 -30.88 21.34
N ASN A 585 -2.03 -29.93 22.26
CA ASN A 585 -2.94 -29.74 23.40
C ASN A 585 -4.08 -28.77 23.12
N THR A 586 -4.50 -28.63 21.85
CA THR A 586 -5.74 -27.92 21.54
C THR A 586 -6.90 -28.89 21.61
N ALA A 587 -7.55 -28.96 22.77
CA ALA A 587 -8.97 -29.29 22.81
C ALA A 587 -9.67 -28.49 21.69
N GLY A 588 -10.46 -29.14 20.84
CA GLY A 588 -11.09 -28.48 19.70
C GLY A 588 -11.89 -27.27 20.18
N ILE A 589 -11.46 -26.06 19.78
CA ILE A 589 -12.17 -24.82 20.13
C ILE A 589 -13.48 -24.84 19.34
N PRO A 590 -14.66 -24.79 19.99
CA PRO A 590 -15.93 -24.80 19.28
C PRO A 590 -16.05 -23.59 18.34
N GLU A 591 -16.37 -23.84 17.06
CA GLU A 591 -16.47 -22.78 16.05
C GLU A 591 -17.58 -21.76 16.36
N ASP A 592 -18.65 -22.19 17.01
CA ASP A 592 -19.76 -21.33 17.44
C ASP A 592 -19.31 -20.28 18.47
N GLU A 593 -18.46 -20.70 19.40
CA GLU A 593 -17.90 -19.82 20.44
C GLU A 593 -16.93 -18.81 19.85
N LEU A 594 -16.05 -19.26 18.96
CA LEU A 594 -15.15 -18.38 18.23
C LEU A 594 -15.94 -17.35 17.41
N SER A 595 -16.99 -17.79 16.73
CA SER A 595 -17.89 -16.92 15.96
C SER A 595 -18.61 -15.91 16.84
N ARG A 596 -19.01 -16.29 18.06
CA ARG A 596 -19.64 -15.41 19.05
C ARG A 596 -18.69 -14.30 19.49
N ILE A 597 -17.45 -14.64 19.88
CA ILE A 597 -16.43 -13.67 20.28
C ILE A 597 -16.11 -12.69 19.13
N LEU A 598 -15.92 -13.20 17.92
CA LEU A 598 -15.63 -12.39 16.74
C LEU A 598 -16.79 -11.45 16.38
N LYS A 599 -18.04 -11.93 16.42
CA LYS A 599 -19.25 -11.10 16.22
C LYS A 599 -19.35 -9.99 17.26
N HIS A 600 -19.11 -10.30 18.54
CA HIS A 600 -19.15 -9.33 19.62
C HIS A 600 -18.10 -8.22 19.41
N ARG A 601 -16.86 -8.58 19.10
CA ARG A 601 -15.77 -7.64 18.78
C ARG A 601 -16.11 -6.76 17.58
N GLY A 602 -16.58 -7.36 16.48
CA GLY A 602 -16.98 -6.62 15.28
C GLY A 602 -18.13 -5.63 15.53
N SER A 603 -19.11 -6.04 16.35
CA SER A 603 -20.21 -5.18 16.78
C SER A 603 -19.72 -3.98 17.61
N ARG A 604 -18.83 -4.22 18.57
CA ARG A 604 -18.23 -3.16 19.41
C ARG A 604 -17.45 -2.14 18.57
N MET A 605 -16.62 -2.60 17.63
CA MET A 605 -15.90 -1.71 16.71
C MET A 605 -16.84 -0.88 15.84
N THR A 606 -17.90 -1.52 15.31
CA THR A 606 -18.91 -0.84 14.47
C THR A 606 -19.67 0.22 15.26
N SER A 607 -20.08 -0.10 16.49
CA SER A 607 -20.77 0.84 17.39
C SER A 607 -19.90 2.05 17.72
N ASN A 608 -18.62 1.85 18.06
CA ASN A 608 -17.69 2.95 18.32
C ASN A 608 -17.52 3.86 17.10
N ARG A 609 -17.38 3.29 15.90
CA ARG A 609 -17.30 4.05 14.66
C ARG A 609 -18.57 4.84 14.36
N ASN A 610 -19.74 4.25 14.61
CA ASN A 610 -21.01 4.92 14.36
C ASN A 610 -21.22 6.07 15.36
N ARG A 611 -20.81 5.93 16.62
CA ARG A 611 -20.82 7.02 17.61
C ARG A 611 -19.98 8.21 17.16
N ASP A 612 -18.74 7.96 16.76
CA ASP A 612 -17.84 9.00 16.23
C ASP A 612 -18.47 9.76 15.05
N ARG A 613 -19.13 9.06 14.13
CA ARG A 613 -19.84 9.68 13.00
C ARG A 613 -21.01 10.56 13.44
N VAL A 614 -21.75 10.14 14.46
CA VAL A 614 -22.87 10.91 15.01
C VAL A 614 -22.34 12.20 15.64
N PHE A 615 -21.27 12.12 16.46
CA PHE A 615 -20.64 13.31 17.02
C PHE A 615 -20.13 14.27 15.95
N LYS A 616 -19.45 13.76 14.92
CA LYS A 616 -19.00 14.54 13.76
C LYS A 616 -20.14 15.27 13.06
N ALA A 617 -21.28 14.60 12.88
CA ALA A 617 -22.44 15.20 12.23
C ALA A 617 -23.09 16.30 13.08
N TYR A 618 -23.13 16.11 14.40
CA TYR A 618 -23.71 17.09 15.33
C TYR A 618 -22.84 18.35 15.51
N GLU A 619 -21.53 18.16 15.62
CA GLU A 619 -20.57 19.26 15.77
C GLU A 619 -20.40 20.07 14.47
N GLY A 620 -20.67 19.45 13.32
CA GLY A 620 -20.32 19.97 12.01
C GLY A 620 -18.95 19.44 11.58
N ILE A 621 -18.85 18.99 10.32
CA ILE A 621 -17.65 18.29 9.83
C ILE A 621 -16.41 19.18 9.90
N ASP A 622 -16.52 20.44 9.50
CA ASP A 622 -15.40 21.38 9.45
C ASP A 622 -14.93 21.75 10.86
N GLU A 623 -15.87 22.07 11.77
CA GLU A 623 -15.56 22.42 13.16
C GLU A 623 -14.95 21.24 13.94
N HIS A 624 -15.50 20.04 13.76
CA HIS A 624 -14.90 18.83 14.28
C HIS A 624 -13.46 18.64 13.78
N THR A 625 -13.24 18.86 12.47
CA THR A 625 -11.90 18.69 11.86
C THR A 625 -10.91 19.67 12.46
N LYS A 626 -11.27 20.96 12.59
CA LYS A 626 -10.44 21.99 13.23
C LYS A 626 -10.10 21.62 14.67
N ARG A 627 -11.09 21.23 15.49
CA ARG A 627 -10.87 20.84 16.89
C ARG A 627 -9.86 19.69 16.98
N VAL A 628 -10.03 18.63 16.19
CA VAL A 628 -9.12 17.49 16.21
C VAL A 628 -7.72 17.88 15.69
N MET A 629 -7.62 18.79 14.72
CA MET A 629 -6.32 19.32 14.29
C MET A 629 -5.61 20.08 15.42
N ILE A 630 -6.33 20.84 16.25
CA ILE A 630 -5.77 21.51 17.45
C ILE A 630 -5.35 20.48 18.51
N GLU A 631 -6.24 19.54 18.84
CA GLU A 631 -5.98 18.49 19.85
C GLU A 631 -4.76 17.63 19.52
N ARG A 632 -4.48 17.44 18.22
CA ARG A 632 -3.34 16.67 17.73
C ARG A 632 -2.09 17.51 17.47
N GLY A 633 -2.13 18.81 17.76
CA GLY A 633 -1.02 19.73 17.54
C GLY A 633 -0.67 19.96 16.06
N ILE A 634 -1.63 19.71 15.16
CA ILE A 634 -1.46 19.94 13.72
C ILE A 634 -1.55 21.44 13.42
N ILE A 635 -2.42 22.16 14.13
CA ILE A 635 -2.50 23.63 14.12
C ILE A 635 -2.42 24.14 15.56
N LYS A 636 -1.88 25.35 15.74
CA LYS A 636 -1.82 25.99 17.06
C LYS A 636 -3.21 26.45 17.50
N SER A 637 -3.47 26.49 18.80
CA SER A 637 -4.70 27.05 19.38
C SER A 637 -4.69 28.58 19.25
N GLY A 638 -5.18 29.08 18.12
CA GLY A 638 -5.21 30.48 17.74
C GLY A 638 -5.42 30.57 16.23
N LYS A 639 -6.04 31.65 15.71
CA LYS A 639 -6.10 31.86 14.26
C LYS A 639 -4.68 31.75 13.69
N LEU A 640 -4.56 31.14 12.51
CA LEU A 640 -3.33 31.23 11.72
C LEU A 640 -3.01 32.73 11.58
N GLU A 641 -2.00 33.20 12.31
CA GLU A 641 -1.49 34.55 12.13
C GLU A 641 -0.93 34.61 10.72
N VAL A 642 -1.61 35.39 9.88
CA VAL A 642 -1.31 35.64 8.47
C VAL A 642 -0.02 36.43 8.35
#